data_AF-A0A2D7J8G5-F1
#
_entry.id   AF-A0A2D7J8G5-F1
#
_cell.length_a   1.000
_cell.length_b   1.000
_cell.length_c   1.000
_cell.angle_alpha   90.00
_cell.angle_beta   90.00
_cell.angle_gamma   90.00
#
_symmetry.space_group_name_H-M   'P 1'
#
loop_
_entity.id
_entity.type
_entity.pdbx_description
1 polymer ?
#
loop_
_entity_poly.entity_id
_entity_poly.type
_entity_poly.pdbx_seq_one_letter_code
_entity_poly.pdbx_strand_id
1 'polypeptide(L)'
;MSKSPTQKSELFFLLALIFWASASLALSPASVDTDKDGVEDSIDLDDDGDGVADSFDAFPTNPRYTKDSDSDGMPDKWEPLYGLNPNDSGDASSDKDQDGLSAKEEFNVNTSPNLKDSDRDTLPDKWETENDRDPTRPDYWIEAGASHTCAIDDEGVKCWGYDRREVLDIPKLTNPSMVSIGQYRTCAIDDEGVKCWGAPELSLGQSRIPVLSNPVDLSVGLEHACALDDEGVKCWGDNSSGQLDVPDLSLPSNISAGDNHTCAVDDRGVKCWGDNSNGQIDVPVLSIPTRVSSGVGGAGGTFDYIEDAFFSCAIDDEGIKCWGLNDWAKTETPSLLESPTDVSSGRQHACAVANVYSKGINVPPERGVKCWGRNKTGESSAPELLNPVQVSSGALHTCALSDEGIKCWGYEADDRYGITLVPELVIDPDGDTFSNQNGQDAFPLDPAASRDTDGDGKPDDWNTGKTEKDSTMSLRLDNDDDNDGVLDTVDAFPLDSTESADSDADGYGNNVDAFPFDPTEWLDQDNDGVGDAEDNCPIANADQSNADGDALGNACDDDDDNDGFFDYEDELPLDSSDHKDLDGDGVGDKIDNCPSISNSAQLNNDDDSLGDACDDDDDGDGVDDVRDVFPFDASEQRDSDGDGIGDNSDAFPDDAVVQGYQYLQTGSISQNVTSLNILNTSDKTQTFRAVLFDSQGNRAGGFSVVGEAVPPRGRKILTSEDLEKIFDVPPWSGPALLQVSGQGSFDLMSKLENPSGLESNTNCVREDRVSSLEGFDSRNISYVRVINIGNQDTGQIRGTLYDKNGNVIGERESLLISNLSPHAQTWLSRDKLAAKVGSRWNSEAMLEVSSTSDLKLLNLNYIIDESTFFNFSCFENNSSGRIYLQTASTSQNISATHLINTSDNPLELRGTLYAGDGTQIGSPNQLLLTDSIPPRGREVITSSDIEIAFGVSAWEGPALIEVVGTDSFELMTKLTSPIGLTSNTNCARENQAHNISGYDKSDVAYVRFINIGETPIKNVRGSLYDSQGNIIGNPEVIIIEELSPKAQTWKSRDRLSDLIGDTWNGLASLKIVNAHKNLRLLNLNLVNNDSFFNFSCYESGQ
;
A
#
# COMPACT_ATOMS: atom_id res chain seq x y z
N MET A 1 38.42 -51.83 3.43
CA MET A 1 39.55 -52.73 3.06
C MET A 1 40.79 -51.89 2.85
N SER A 2 41.90 -52.18 3.56
CA SER A 2 43.33 -51.87 3.26
C SER A 2 43.69 -50.39 2.91
N LYS A 3 44.59 -49.66 3.58
CA LYS A 3 46.00 -49.95 3.93
C LYS A 3 46.57 -48.78 4.77
N SER A 4 47.49 -49.08 5.68
CA SER A 4 48.48 -48.18 6.31
C SER A 4 49.68 -47.90 5.34
N PRO A 5 50.87 -47.29 5.68
CA PRO A 5 51.43 -46.84 6.98
C PRO A 5 52.41 -45.59 7.01
N THR A 6 52.81 -45.20 8.24
CA THR A 6 54.16 -44.80 8.76
C THR A 6 54.87 -43.45 8.48
N GLN A 7 55.23 -42.82 9.62
CA GLN A 7 56.51 -42.17 10.03
C GLN A 7 57.02 -40.89 9.34
N LYS A 8 57.09 -39.80 10.13
CA LYS A 8 58.36 -39.12 10.51
C LYS A 8 58.13 -38.08 11.62
N SER A 9 58.29 -38.50 12.86
CA SER A 9 58.62 -37.65 14.02
C SER A 9 60.15 -37.57 14.17
N GLU A 10 60.63 -36.52 14.82
CA GLU A 10 62.06 -36.21 15.12
C GLU A 10 62.82 -35.41 14.05
N LEU A 11 62.51 -34.11 13.92
CA LEU A 11 63.54 -33.09 13.64
C LEU A 11 63.14 -31.62 13.96
N PHE A 12 61.89 -31.33 14.35
CA PHE A 12 61.46 -29.94 14.59
C PHE A 12 61.48 -29.46 16.06
N PHE A 13 61.83 -30.34 17.01
CA PHE A 13 61.80 -30.02 18.45
C PHE A 13 63.05 -29.30 19.00
N LEU A 14 64.04 -28.95 18.16
CA LEU A 14 65.32 -28.41 18.64
C LEU A 14 65.70 -27.00 18.16
N LEU A 15 64.85 -26.30 17.37
CA LEU A 15 65.15 -24.94 16.90
C LEU A 15 64.26 -23.82 17.48
N ALA A 16 63.18 -24.12 18.19
CA ALA A 16 62.31 -23.11 18.80
C ALA A 16 62.76 -22.63 20.20
N LEU A 17 63.87 -23.15 20.73
CA LEU A 17 64.41 -22.84 22.07
C LEU A 17 65.39 -21.64 22.10
N ILE A 18 65.53 -20.87 21.01
CA ILE A 18 66.52 -19.78 20.91
C ILE A 18 65.90 -18.37 20.72
N PHE A 19 64.58 -18.24 20.55
CA PHE A 19 63.91 -16.92 20.46
C PHE A 19 63.08 -16.50 21.68
N TRP A 20 63.23 -17.21 22.81
CA TRP A 20 62.60 -16.88 24.10
C TRP A 20 63.64 -16.55 25.17
N ALA A 21 64.54 -15.61 24.89
CA ALA A 21 65.45 -15.06 25.90
C ALA A 21 66.05 -13.71 25.49
N SER A 22 65.25 -12.62 25.46
CA SER A 22 65.73 -11.25 25.78
C SER A 22 64.60 -10.20 25.91
N ALA A 23 63.66 -10.44 26.82
CA ALA A 23 62.88 -9.48 27.62
C ALA A 23 62.04 -10.39 28.55
N SER A 24 62.08 -10.37 29.87
CA SER A 24 62.28 -9.27 30.79
C SER A 24 63.12 -9.73 31.98
N LEU A 25 63.83 -8.78 32.58
CA LEU A 25 64.16 -8.85 33.99
C LEU A 25 62.85 -9.11 34.74
N ALA A 26 62.73 -10.28 35.36
CA ALA A 26 61.71 -10.51 36.36
C ALA A 26 61.99 -9.55 37.52
N LEU A 27 61.27 -8.42 37.56
CA LEU A 27 60.83 -7.94 38.85
C LEU A 27 60.01 -9.07 39.46
N SER A 28 60.23 -9.34 40.75
CA SER A 28 59.24 -10.05 41.57
C SER A 28 57.86 -9.46 41.31
N PRO A 29 56.75 -10.24 41.35
CA PRO A 29 55.43 -9.62 41.37
C PRO A 29 55.45 -8.56 42.47
N ALA A 30 55.02 -7.34 42.13
CA ALA A 30 54.72 -6.36 43.15
C ALA A 30 53.76 -7.03 44.12
N SER A 31 54.03 -6.91 45.41
CA SER A 31 53.02 -7.19 46.41
C SER A 31 51.78 -6.38 46.11
N VAL A 32 50.63 -7.03 46.17
CA VAL A 32 49.32 -6.38 46.05
C VAL A 32 49.07 -5.65 47.36
N ASP A 33 48.61 -4.41 47.23
CA ASP A 33 48.27 -3.44 48.28
C ASP A 33 46.99 -2.77 47.77
N THR A 34 45.86 -3.40 48.11
CA THR A 34 44.54 -3.16 47.49
C THR A 34 43.97 -1.79 47.89
N ASP A 35 44.12 -1.37 49.14
CA ASP A 35 43.68 -0.06 49.64
C ASP A 35 44.75 1.06 49.51
N LYS A 36 45.98 0.69 49.11
CA LYS A 36 47.12 1.58 48.87
C LYS A 36 47.58 2.32 50.13
N ASP A 37 47.35 1.76 51.32
CA ASP A 37 47.81 2.35 52.58
C ASP A 37 49.33 2.11 52.84
N GLY A 38 49.95 1.23 52.05
CA GLY A 38 51.35 0.86 52.12
C GLY A 38 51.64 -0.43 52.90
N VAL A 39 50.62 -1.17 53.31
CA VAL A 39 50.66 -2.54 53.82
C VAL A 39 50.29 -3.50 52.67
N GLU A 40 50.95 -4.65 52.61
CA GLU A 40 50.66 -5.63 51.55
C GLU A 40 49.51 -6.54 52.00
N ASP A 41 48.57 -6.87 51.12
CA ASP A 41 47.38 -7.70 51.40
C ASP A 41 47.73 -9.01 52.15
N SER A 42 48.89 -9.60 51.87
CA SER A 42 49.34 -10.83 52.55
C SER A 42 49.62 -10.68 54.06
N ILE A 43 49.67 -9.45 54.56
CA ILE A 43 49.96 -9.05 55.94
C ILE A 43 48.89 -8.11 56.49
N ASP A 44 48.11 -7.47 55.62
CA ASP A 44 46.96 -6.67 55.99
C ASP A 44 45.86 -7.54 56.64
N LEU A 45 45.01 -6.90 57.43
CA LEU A 45 43.84 -7.50 58.06
C LEU A 45 42.54 -6.92 57.51
N ASP A 46 42.63 -5.94 56.62
CA ASP A 46 41.55 -5.16 56.01
C ASP A 46 42.04 -4.72 54.62
N ASP A 47 42.15 -5.69 53.70
CA ASP A 47 42.86 -5.56 52.41
C ASP A 47 42.29 -4.40 51.55
N ASP A 48 41.00 -4.08 51.66
CA ASP A 48 40.36 -2.98 50.92
C ASP A 48 40.11 -1.70 51.73
N GLY A 49 40.46 -1.70 53.02
CA GLY A 49 40.48 -0.51 53.87
C GLY A 49 39.09 0.10 54.14
N ASP A 50 38.02 -0.66 53.96
CA ASP A 50 36.65 -0.16 54.17
C ASP A 50 36.21 -0.15 55.64
N GLY A 51 37.08 -0.69 56.52
CA GLY A 51 36.93 -0.71 57.96
C GLY A 51 36.33 -2.00 58.50
N VAL A 52 36.15 -3.03 57.66
CA VAL A 52 35.73 -4.38 58.05
C VAL A 52 36.85 -5.37 57.75
N ALA A 53 37.48 -5.87 58.81
CA ALA A 53 38.59 -6.81 58.66
C ALA A 53 38.24 -8.07 57.84
N ASP A 54 39.14 -8.57 56.99
CA ASP A 54 38.89 -9.63 55.98
C ASP A 54 38.23 -10.89 56.54
N SER A 55 38.53 -11.21 57.80
CA SER A 55 37.93 -12.36 58.49
C SER A 55 36.43 -12.25 58.77
N PHE A 56 35.87 -11.04 58.64
CA PHE A 56 34.46 -10.70 58.82
C PHE A 56 33.87 -10.05 57.56
N ASP A 57 34.69 -9.84 56.53
CA ASP A 57 34.26 -9.30 55.26
C ASP A 57 33.92 -10.43 54.26
N ALA A 58 32.76 -10.31 53.61
CA ALA A 58 32.38 -11.22 52.54
C ALA A 58 33.09 -10.91 51.21
N PHE A 59 33.53 -9.67 51.02
CA PHE A 59 34.22 -9.15 49.84
C PHE A 59 35.49 -8.38 50.24
N PRO A 60 36.49 -9.04 50.86
CA PRO A 60 37.66 -8.40 51.48
C PRO A 60 38.57 -7.60 50.54
N THR A 61 38.28 -7.54 49.24
CA THR A 61 39.09 -6.81 48.25
C THR A 61 38.26 -5.76 47.49
N ASN A 62 37.01 -5.53 47.92
CA ASN A 62 36.08 -4.62 47.28
C ASN A 62 35.46 -3.67 48.34
N PRO A 63 35.99 -2.43 48.43
CA PRO A 63 35.63 -1.51 49.51
C PRO A 63 34.20 -0.97 49.45
N ARG A 64 33.43 -1.38 48.43
CA ARG A 64 32.01 -1.01 48.28
C ARG A 64 31.10 -1.91 49.12
N TYR A 65 31.53 -3.14 49.39
CA TYR A 65 30.69 -4.23 49.86
C TYR A 65 31.33 -4.97 51.04
N THR A 66 30.59 -5.13 52.14
CA THR A 66 31.09 -5.78 53.38
C THR A 66 30.30 -7.00 53.81
N LYS A 67 29.14 -7.24 53.18
CA LYS A 67 28.14 -8.20 53.66
C LYS A 67 27.46 -8.93 52.52
N ASP A 68 27.24 -10.21 52.79
CA ASP A 68 26.46 -11.17 52.02
C ASP A 68 25.69 -12.03 53.04
N SER A 69 24.41 -11.70 53.24
CA SER A 69 23.59 -12.19 54.36
C SER A 69 23.11 -13.63 54.19
N ASP A 70 23.04 -14.15 52.97
CA ASP A 70 22.67 -15.54 52.66
C ASP A 70 23.79 -16.36 52.01
N SER A 71 24.96 -15.75 51.82
CA SER A 71 26.21 -16.38 51.40
C SER A 71 26.17 -16.96 49.98
N ASP A 72 25.44 -16.32 49.08
CA ASP A 72 25.35 -16.74 47.69
C ASP A 72 26.41 -16.11 46.78
N GLY A 73 27.16 -15.12 47.29
CA GLY A 73 28.21 -14.40 46.60
C GLY A 73 27.78 -13.07 45.98
N MET A 74 26.57 -12.58 46.24
CA MET A 74 26.11 -11.24 45.87
C MET A 74 26.06 -10.31 47.10
N PRO A 75 26.38 -9.01 46.98
CA PRO A 75 26.34 -8.11 48.14
C PRO A 75 24.93 -7.62 48.53
N ASP A 76 24.66 -7.55 49.85
CA ASP A 76 23.39 -7.03 50.41
C ASP A 76 22.99 -5.64 49.88
N LYS A 77 23.97 -4.82 49.49
CA LYS A 77 23.75 -3.46 48.96
C LYS A 77 23.41 -3.45 47.47
N TRP A 78 23.87 -4.44 46.72
CA TRP A 78 23.72 -4.50 45.27
C TRP A 78 22.38 -5.12 44.89
N GLU A 79 21.97 -6.20 45.54
CA GLU A 79 20.74 -6.95 45.22
C GLU A 79 19.46 -6.09 45.17
N PRO A 80 19.17 -5.20 46.14
CA PRO A 80 17.92 -4.45 46.12
C PRO A 80 17.84 -3.43 44.98
N LEU A 81 18.98 -3.02 44.40
CA LEU A 81 19.03 -2.09 43.27
C LEU A 81 18.44 -2.73 42.01
N TYR A 82 18.56 -4.05 41.89
CA TYR A 82 18.03 -4.83 40.76
C TYR A 82 16.80 -5.65 41.15
N GLY A 83 16.19 -5.35 42.30
CA GLY A 83 15.00 -6.04 42.80
C GLY A 83 15.25 -7.49 43.22
N LEU A 84 16.46 -7.82 43.64
CA LEU A 84 16.84 -9.09 44.28
C LEU A 84 16.74 -8.94 45.82
N ASN A 85 16.75 -10.05 46.55
CA ASN A 85 16.50 -10.12 47.97
C ASN A 85 17.72 -10.63 48.74
N PRO A 86 18.36 -9.77 49.57
CA PRO A 86 19.54 -10.10 50.39
C PRO A 86 19.43 -11.23 51.41
N ASN A 87 18.36 -12.00 51.41
CA ASN A 87 18.17 -13.13 52.32
C ASN A 87 17.64 -14.36 51.58
N ASP A 88 17.64 -14.36 50.24
CA ASP A 88 17.20 -15.46 49.39
C ASP A 88 18.26 -15.88 48.36
N SER A 89 19.25 -16.65 48.83
CA SER A 89 20.33 -17.26 48.02
C SER A 89 19.94 -17.98 46.71
N GLY A 90 18.64 -18.21 46.46
CA GLY A 90 18.15 -18.76 45.21
C GLY A 90 18.16 -17.75 44.06
N ASP A 91 18.09 -16.45 44.35
CA ASP A 91 18.00 -15.42 43.33
C ASP A 91 19.36 -15.07 42.67
N ALA A 92 20.49 -15.44 43.27
CA ALA A 92 21.80 -15.50 42.59
C ALA A 92 21.78 -16.34 41.31
N SER A 93 20.91 -17.36 41.25
CA SER A 93 20.73 -18.22 40.09
C SER A 93 19.59 -17.77 39.15
N SER A 94 18.96 -16.64 39.45
CA SER A 94 17.95 -16.06 38.57
C SER A 94 18.60 -15.40 37.35
N ASP A 95 18.00 -15.61 36.20
CA ASP A 95 18.34 -14.97 34.92
C ASP A 95 17.07 -14.20 34.52
N LYS A 96 17.03 -12.92 34.92
CA LYS A 96 15.81 -12.11 34.96
C LYS A 96 15.46 -11.53 33.61
N ASP A 97 16.46 -11.09 32.87
CA ASP A 97 16.37 -10.56 31.52
C ASP A 97 16.51 -11.63 30.43
N GLN A 98 16.90 -12.86 30.77
CA GLN A 98 16.97 -14.01 29.86
C GLN A 98 18.02 -13.82 28.76
N ASP A 99 19.17 -13.28 29.11
CA ASP A 99 20.38 -13.28 28.28
C ASP A 99 21.21 -14.56 28.50
N GLY A 100 20.94 -15.28 29.59
CA GLY A 100 21.61 -16.53 29.96
C GLY A 100 22.77 -16.37 30.94
N LEU A 101 22.99 -15.19 31.51
CA LEU A 101 23.81 -14.96 32.71
C LEU A 101 22.89 -14.98 33.94
N SER A 102 23.36 -15.61 35.01
CA SER A 102 22.69 -15.50 36.30
C SER A 102 23.02 -14.16 36.95
N ALA A 103 22.15 -13.63 37.83
CA ALA A 103 22.39 -12.37 38.54
C ALA A 103 23.76 -12.32 39.24
N LYS A 104 24.25 -13.46 39.75
CA LYS A 104 25.60 -13.57 40.28
C LYS A 104 26.68 -13.47 39.21
N GLU A 105 26.50 -14.12 38.07
CA GLU A 105 27.45 -14.06 36.95
C GLU A 105 27.59 -12.63 36.47
N GLU A 106 26.46 -11.92 36.33
CA GLU A 106 26.42 -10.50 35.99
C GLU A 106 27.10 -9.60 37.01
N PHE A 107 26.89 -9.83 38.31
CA PHE A 107 27.64 -9.11 39.34
C PHE A 107 29.17 -9.27 39.16
N ASN A 108 29.63 -10.44 38.71
CA ASN A 108 31.07 -10.68 38.50
C ASN A 108 31.62 -10.00 37.24
N VAL A 109 30.78 -9.76 36.23
CA VAL A 109 31.16 -9.06 34.99
C VAL A 109 30.71 -7.61 34.96
N ASN A 110 30.09 -7.12 36.05
CA ASN A 110 29.61 -5.75 36.25
C ASN A 110 28.50 -5.33 35.26
N THR A 111 27.63 -6.27 34.90
CA THR A 111 26.45 -6.06 34.05
C THR A 111 25.15 -5.99 34.88
N SER A 112 24.02 -5.77 34.22
CA SER A 112 22.73 -5.46 34.85
C SER A 112 21.70 -6.60 34.69
N PRO A 113 21.22 -7.20 35.80
CA PRO A 113 20.19 -8.28 35.79
C PRO A 113 18.79 -7.95 35.34
N ASN A 114 18.60 -6.82 34.71
CA ASN A 114 17.32 -6.45 34.11
C ASN A 114 17.49 -6.00 32.65
N LEU A 115 18.70 -6.08 32.10
CA LEU A 115 19.06 -5.62 30.76
C LEU A 115 19.94 -6.67 30.10
N LYS A 116 19.43 -7.27 29.02
CA LYS A 116 20.20 -8.24 28.23
C LYS A 116 21.51 -7.69 27.64
N ASP A 117 21.57 -6.39 27.50
CA ASP A 117 22.62 -5.61 26.86
C ASP A 117 22.79 -4.36 27.73
N SER A 118 23.83 -4.37 28.55
CA SER A 118 24.04 -3.42 29.65
C SER A 118 24.60 -2.10 29.16
N ASP A 119 25.45 -2.10 28.13
CA ASP A 119 26.06 -0.92 27.55
C ASP A 119 25.33 -0.38 26.30
N ARG A 120 24.40 -1.20 25.77
CA ARG A 120 23.36 -0.89 24.79
C ARG A 120 23.87 -0.76 23.38
N ASP A 121 24.82 -1.57 22.98
CA ASP A 121 25.43 -1.50 21.66
C ASP A 121 24.85 -2.52 20.65
N THR A 122 23.80 -3.27 21.02
CA THR A 122 23.15 -4.40 20.31
C THR A 122 23.71 -5.77 20.66
N LEU A 123 24.82 -5.86 21.38
CA LEU A 123 25.43 -7.12 21.77
C LEU A 123 24.94 -7.54 23.16
N PRO A 124 24.48 -8.80 23.33
CA PRO A 124 24.10 -9.27 24.65
C PRO A 124 25.30 -9.52 25.57
N ASP A 125 25.16 -9.19 26.86
CA ASP A 125 26.23 -9.28 27.87
C ASP A 125 26.87 -10.68 27.89
N LYS A 126 26.04 -11.73 27.87
CA LYS A 126 26.51 -13.12 27.75
C LYS A 126 27.38 -13.35 26.51
N TRP A 127 26.91 -12.90 25.36
CA TRP A 127 27.59 -13.17 24.10
C TRP A 127 28.96 -12.49 24.08
N GLU A 128 29.06 -11.27 24.59
CA GLU A 128 30.32 -10.54 24.68
C GLU A 128 31.33 -11.24 25.59
N THR A 129 30.89 -11.67 26.78
CA THR A 129 31.76 -12.41 27.71
C THR A 129 32.26 -13.73 27.12
N GLU A 130 31.48 -14.38 26.25
CA GLU A 130 31.88 -15.60 25.54
C GLU A 130 32.81 -15.33 24.34
N ASN A 131 32.84 -14.10 23.82
CA ASN A 131 33.61 -13.68 22.64
C ASN A 131 34.76 -12.71 22.96
N ASP A 132 35.21 -12.66 24.22
CA ASP A 132 36.30 -11.80 24.69
C ASP A 132 36.06 -10.28 24.44
N ARG A 133 34.79 -9.85 24.45
CA ARG A 133 34.36 -8.44 24.42
C ARG A 133 33.99 -7.95 25.84
N ASP A 134 33.90 -6.63 26.03
CA ASP A 134 33.67 -6.02 27.35
C ASP A 134 32.22 -5.52 27.45
N PRO A 135 31.33 -6.23 28.16
CA PRO A 135 29.88 -5.96 28.19
C PRO A 135 29.47 -4.69 28.96
N THR A 136 30.45 -3.86 29.29
CA THR A 136 30.26 -2.59 29.98
C THR A 136 30.78 -1.42 29.16
N ARG A 137 31.28 -1.69 27.94
CA ARG A 137 31.90 -0.73 27.04
C ARG A 137 31.37 -0.92 25.62
N PRO A 138 30.54 0.03 25.12
CA PRO A 138 29.94 -0.09 23.81
C PRO A 138 30.98 -0.28 22.70
N ASP A 139 30.84 -1.33 21.91
CA ASP A 139 31.53 -1.52 20.63
C ASP A 139 30.92 -0.61 19.55
N TYR A 140 29.59 -0.47 19.58
CA TYR A 140 28.83 0.35 18.64
C TYR A 140 28.14 1.52 19.34
N TRP A 141 28.23 2.68 18.71
CA TRP A 141 27.68 3.91 19.28
C TRP A 141 27.19 4.85 18.20
N ILE A 142 26.07 5.55 18.44
CA ILE A 142 25.56 6.57 17.53
C ILE A 142 25.26 7.87 18.27
N GLU A 143 25.74 8.99 17.75
CA GLU A 143 25.41 10.32 18.26
C GLU A 143 25.07 11.28 17.12
N ALA A 144 23.91 11.94 17.23
CA ALA A 144 23.42 12.95 16.31
C ALA A 144 23.56 14.34 16.92
N GLY A 145 24.50 15.13 16.38
CA GLY A 145 24.71 16.50 16.79
C GLY A 145 23.78 17.51 16.11
N ALA A 146 24.08 18.79 16.28
CA ALA A 146 23.26 19.86 15.70
C ALA A 146 23.31 19.91 14.15
N SER A 147 24.36 19.40 13.51
CA SER A 147 24.52 19.48 12.04
C SER A 147 25.34 18.34 11.42
N HIS A 148 25.81 17.39 12.23
CA HIS A 148 26.57 16.22 11.80
C HIS A 148 26.31 15.08 12.78
N THR A 149 26.63 13.88 12.35
CA THR A 149 26.44 12.62 13.09
C THR A 149 27.77 11.90 13.13
N CYS A 150 28.06 11.18 14.21
CA CYS A 150 29.18 10.26 14.27
C CYS A 150 28.73 8.92 14.83
N ALA A 151 29.30 7.86 14.30
CA ALA A 151 29.12 6.50 14.75
C ALA A 151 30.47 5.85 15.12
N ILE A 152 30.45 4.84 15.98
CA ILE A 152 31.54 3.90 16.18
C ILE A 152 31.16 2.59 15.49
N ASP A 153 32.06 2.10 14.64
CA ASP A 153 31.99 0.82 13.94
C ASP A 153 33.28 0.01 14.22
N ASP A 154 33.42 -1.20 13.69
CA ASP A 154 34.60 -2.05 13.93
C ASP A 154 35.91 -1.45 13.37
N GLU A 155 35.83 -0.45 12.50
CA GLU A 155 36.98 0.30 12.00
C GLU A 155 37.29 1.57 12.80
N GLY A 156 36.41 1.96 13.73
CA GLY A 156 36.53 3.11 14.63
C GLY A 156 35.45 4.17 14.42
N VAL A 157 35.78 5.45 14.67
CA VAL A 157 34.80 6.55 14.54
C VAL A 157 34.65 6.96 13.07
N LYS A 158 33.40 7.04 12.60
CA LYS A 158 33.01 7.64 11.31
C LYS A 158 32.10 8.84 11.58
N CYS A 159 32.33 9.97 10.91
CA CYS A 159 31.48 11.16 11.03
C CYS A 159 31.03 11.66 9.65
N TRP A 160 29.78 12.08 9.54
CA TRP A 160 29.20 12.60 8.30
C TRP A 160 28.24 13.76 8.59
N GLY A 161 27.84 14.47 7.53
CA GLY A 161 26.99 15.64 7.64
C GLY A 161 27.72 16.94 7.32
N TYR A 162 27.35 18.02 8.01
CA TYR A 162 27.84 19.34 7.67
C TYR A 162 29.19 19.68 8.32
N ASP A 163 30.26 19.67 7.51
CA ASP A 163 31.60 20.03 7.98
C ASP A 163 31.83 21.55 8.08
N ARG A 164 31.35 22.16 9.18
CA ARG A 164 31.80 23.50 9.57
C ARG A 164 32.87 23.39 10.65
N ARG A 165 34.08 23.83 10.29
CA ARG A 165 35.22 23.98 11.20
C ARG A 165 35.89 22.66 11.60
N GLU A 166 36.09 21.76 10.63
CA GLU A 166 36.92 20.54 10.80
C GLU A 166 36.31 19.57 11.83
N VAL A 167 34.97 19.50 11.88
CA VAL A 167 34.24 18.59 12.79
C VAL A 167 34.20 17.15 12.26
N LEU A 168 34.45 16.96 10.97
CA LEU A 168 34.61 15.63 10.36
C LEU A 168 36.08 15.16 10.32
N ASP A 169 37.04 16.00 10.74
CA ASP A 169 38.47 15.66 10.76
C ASP A 169 38.84 14.85 12.01
N ILE A 170 38.52 13.55 11.96
CA ILE A 170 38.69 12.63 13.09
C ILE A 170 40.19 12.47 13.41
N PRO A 171 40.62 12.77 14.65
CA PRO A 171 42.00 12.53 15.08
C PRO A 171 42.26 11.02 15.19
N LYS A 172 43.53 10.63 15.33
CA LYS A 172 43.84 9.23 15.61
C LYS A 172 43.30 8.84 17.00
N LEU A 173 42.35 7.91 17.01
CA LEU A 173 41.79 7.28 18.20
C LEU A 173 42.32 5.84 18.35
N THR A 174 42.27 5.32 19.57
CA THR A 174 42.66 3.93 19.91
C THR A 174 41.52 3.28 20.69
N ASN A 175 40.79 2.33 20.07
CA ASN A 175 39.61 1.66 20.64
C ASN A 175 38.61 2.66 21.28
N PRO A 176 38.02 3.56 20.47
CA PRO A 176 37.03 4.51 20.97
C PRO A 176 35.80 3.77 21.50
N SER A 177 35.24 4.19 22.63
CA SER A 177 34.05 3.55 23.25
C SER A 177 32.85 4.49 23.40
N MET A 178 33.03 5.78 23.10
CA MET A 178 31.96 6.77 23.13
C MET A 178 32.33 7.98 22.29
N VAL A 179 31.35 8.53 21.58
CA VAL A 179 31.44 9.84 20.93
C VAL A 179 30.29 10.73 21.41
N SER A 180 30.58 11.99 21.71
CA SER A 180 29.59 13.00 22.04
C SER A 180 29.79 14.25 21.19
N ILE A 181 28.67 14.80 20.72
CA ILE A 181 28.65 15.82 19.67
C ILE A 181 27.88 17.05 20.12
N GLY A 182 28.57 18.18 20.20
CA GLY A 182 27.96 19.50 20.32
C GLY A 182 27.74 20.16 18.96
N GLN A 183 27.50 21.47 18.93
CA GLN A 183 27.29 22.16 17.65
C GLN A 183 28.55 22.23 16.77
N TYR A 184 29.70 22.56 17.38
CA TYR A 184 30.94 22.86 16.66
C TYR A 184 32.13 22.04 17.14
N ARG A 185 31.86 21.02 17.96
CA ARG A 185 32.87 20.22 18.63
C ARG A 185 32.37 18.80 18.78
N THR A 186 33.24 17.87 18.47
CA THR A 186 33.05 16.45 18.77
C THR A 186 34.16 16.04 19.71
N CYS A 187 33.81 15.23 20.70
CA CYS A 187 34.76 14.61 21.60
C CYS A 187 34.48 13.11 21.66
N ALA A 188 35.53 12.31 21.85
CA ALA A 188 35.44 10.87 22.05
C ALA A 188 36.25 10.44 23.26
N ILE A 189 35.81 9.36 23.91
CA ILE A 189 36.60 8.58 24.87
C ILE A 189 37.29 7.46 24.10
N ASP A 190 38.60 7.34 24.28
CA ASP A 190 39.41 6.24 23.77
C ASP A 190 40.35 5.71 24.87
N ASP A 191 41.12 4.66 24.59
CA ASP A 191 42.03 4.05 25.58
C ASP A 191 43.12 5.02 26.10
N GLU A 192 43.35 6.17 25.44
CA GLU A 192 44.28 7.22 25.88
C GLU A 192 43.58 8.36 26.65
N GLY A 193 42.24 8.35 26.76
CA GLY A 193 41.42 9.33 27.46
C GLY A 193 40.47 10.10 26.54
N VAL A 194 40.11 11.34 26.91
CA VAL A 194 39.22 12.18 26.09
C VAL A 194 40.00 12.93 25.01
N LYS A 195 39.53 12.87 23.76
CA LYS A 195 40.06 13.63 22.62
C LYS A 195 38.94 14.44 21.98
N CYS A 196 39.17 15.72 21.72
CA CYS A 196 38.19 16.63 21.11
C CYS A 196 38.73 17.30 19.85
N TRP A 197 37.90 17.45 18.82
CA TRP A 197 38.21 18.12 17.55
C TRP A 197 37.05 19.01 17.08
N GLY A 198 37.25 19.74 15.97
CA GLY A 198 36.34 20.77 15.50
C GLY A 198 36.87 22.19 15.71
N ALA A 199 35.98 23.15 16.00
CA ALA A 199 36.26 24.58 15.90
C ALA A 199 37.56 25.06 16.59
N PRO A 200 38.34 25.96 15.94
CA PRO A 200 39.64 26.42 16.44
C PRO A 200 39.52 27.20 17.76
N GLU A 201 40.61 27.23 18.53
CA GLU A 201 40.79 27.70 19.94
C GLU A 201 40.16 29.03 20.39
N LEU A 202 39.49 29.79 19.52
CA LEU A 202 38.80 31.03 19.85
C LEU A 202 37.51 30.82 20.67
N SER A 203 37.02 29.58 20.82
CA SER A 203 35.87 29.21 21.67
C SER A 203 36.32 28.96 23.12
N LEU A 204 36.11 29.96 24.00
CA LEU A 204 36.02 30.01 25.48
C LEU A 204 36.68 28.96 26.43
N GLY A 205 37.48 27.99 25.97
CA GLY A 205 38.19 27.01 26.81
C GLY A 205 37.87 25.54 26.55
N GLN A 206 36.97 25.17 25.62
CA GLN A 206 36.56 23.78 25.38
C GLN A 206 37.70 22.84 24.92
N SER A 207 38.79 23.35 24.36
CA SER A 207 39.96 22.51 23.98
C SER A 207 40.87 22.18 25.15
N ARG A 208 40.62 22.74 26.34
CA ARG A 208 41.46 22.52 27.53
C ARG A 208 40.83 21.45 28.40
N ILE A 209 41.01 20.22 27.96
CA ILE A 209 40.56 19.04 28.69
C ILE A 209 41.28 19.03 30.06
N PRO A 210 40.54 18.94 31.18
CA PRO A 210 41.14 18.80 32.50
C PRO A 210 41.86 17.44 32.62
N VAL A 211 42.63 17.25 33.69
CA VAL A 211 43.17 15.91 33.97
C VAL A 211 42.02 15.02 34.42
N LEU A 212 41.78 13.95 33.66
CA LEU A 212 40.74 12.96 33.90
C LEU A 212 41.39 11.62 34.29
N SER A 213 40.74 10.85 35.17
CA SER A 213 41.12 9.49 35.57
C SER A 213 40.03 8.51 35.14
N ASN A 214 40.32 7.63 34.16
CA ASN A 214 39.38 6.64 33.62
C ASN A 214 37.99 7.24 33.31
N PRO A 215 37.87 8.16 32.33
CA PRO A 215 36.58 8.75 31.98
C PRO A 215 35.63 7.67 31.45
N VAL A 216 34.38 7.65 31.95
CA VAL A 216 33.35 6.65 31.61
C VAL A 216 32.10 7.25 30.95
N ASP A 217 31.87 8.55 31.10
CA ASP A 217 30.77 9.26 30.43
C ASP A 217 31.24 10.65 29.98
N LEU A 218 30.72 11.13 28.86
CA LEU A 218 31.13 12.37 28.19
C LEU A 218 29.93 13.00 27.50
N SER A 219 29.67 14.28 27.80
CA SER A 219 28.62 15.03 27.15
C SER A 219 29.09 16.40 26.70
N VAL A 220 28.86 16.72 25.42
CA VAL A 220 29.27 17.97 24.77
C VAL A 220 28.03 18.82 24.44
N GLY A 221 27.91 19.97 25.10
CA GLY A 221 26.85 20.94 24.86
C GLY A 221 27.20 21.94 23.74
N LEU A 222 26.54 23.10 23.75
CA LEU A 222 26.76 24.15 22.74
C LEU A 222 28.17 24.76 22.83
N GLU A 223 28.58 25.19 24.03
CA GLU A 223 29.89 25.82 24.27
C GLU A 223 30.62 25.29 25.54
N HIS A 224 30.24 24.13 26.06
CA HIS A 224 30.92 23.45 27.16
C HIS A 224 30.88 21.92 26.98
N ALA A 225 31.74 21.23 27.72
CA ALA A 225 31.74 19.78 27.81
C ALA A 225 31.93 19.36 29.27
N CYS A 226 31.37 18.20 29.61
CA CYS A 226 31.52 17.57 30.91
C CYS A 226 31.90 16.11 30.71
N ALA A 227 32.74 15.59 31.61
CA ALA A 227 33.08 14.17 31.67
C ALA A 227 32.90 13.67 33.10
N LEU A 228 32.46 12.42 33.23
CA LEU A 228 32.45 11.65 34.46
C LEU A 228 33.69 10.76 34.50
N ASP A 229 34.46 10.87 35.57
CA ASP A 229 35.68 10.10 35.80
C ASP A 229 35.69 9.54 37.24
N ASP A 230 36.75 8.82 37.63
CA ASP A 230 36.85 8.20 38.97
C ASP A 230 36.72 9.22 40.14
N GLU A 231 36.99 10.50 39.90
CA GLU A 231 36.90 11.58 40.89
C GLU A 231 35.55 12.32 40.86
N GLY A 232 34.67 11.99 39.90
CA GLY A 232 33.34 12.58 39.70
C GLY A 232 33.21 13.39 38.41
N VAL A 233 32.23 14.31 38.38
CA VAL A 233 31.94 15.12 37.18
C VAL A 233 32.87 16.33 37.10
N LYS A 234 33.55 16.49 35.95
CA LYS A 234 34.41 17.64 35.63
C LYS A 234 33.94 18.30 34.34
N CYS A 235 33.63 19.60 34.41
CA CYS A 235 33.18 20.39 33.27
C CYS A 235 34.19 21.47 32.86
N TRP A 236 34.29 21.76 31.56
CA TRP A 236 35.15 22.80 31.02
C TRP A 236 34.52 23.51 29.80
N GLY A 237 34.94 24.74 29.50
CA GLY A 237 34.38 25.56 28.41
C GLY A 237 33.83 26.90 28.88
N ASP A 238 32.70 27.33 28.31
CA ASP A 238 31.98 28.52 28.77
C ASP A 238 31.32 28.28 30.14
N ASN A 239 31.31 29.31 30.99
CA ASN A 239 30.62 29.30 32.28
C ASN A 239 29.75 30.56 32.48
N SER A 240 29.28 31.18 31.41
CA SER A 240 28.52 32.44 31.49
C SER A 240 27.18 32.30 32.22
N SER A 241 26.64 31.08 32.26
CA SER A 241 25.38 30.71 32.90
C SER A 241 25.57 29.87 34.17
N GLY A 242 26.81 29.58 34.56
CA GLY A 242 27.12 28.68 35.69
C GLY A 242 27.11 27.19 35.32
N GLN A 243 27.12 26.85 34.03
CA GLN A 243 27.03 25.46 33.54
C GLN A 243 28.26 24.58 33.87
N LEU A 244 29.36 25.15 34.36
CA LEU A 244 30.52 24.41 34.87
C LEU A 244 30.52 24.29 36.41
N ASP A 245 29.60 24.93 37.11
CA ASP A 245 29.56 24.97 38.58
C ASP A 245 28.92 23.68 39.14
N VAL A 246 29.66 22.57 39.02
CA VAL A 246 29.21 21.23 39.41
C VAL A 246 28.73 21.22 40.88
N PRO A 247 27.46 20.87 41.15
CA PRO A 247 26.94 20.78 42.51
C PRO A 247 27.51 19.56 43.25
N ASP A 248 27.24 19.46 44.55
CA ASP A 248 27.56 18.24 45.31
C ASP A 248 26.78 17.05 44.72
N LEU A 249 27.48 16.06 44.14
CA LEU A 249 26.92 14.84 43.54
C LEU A 249 27.37 13.60 44.34
N SER A 250 26.53 12.57 44.39
CA SER A 250 26.77 11.32 45.13
C SER A 250 26.72 10.15 44.16
N LEU A 251 27.89 9.57 43.85
CA LEU A 251 28.03 8.48 42.86
C LEU A 251 27.27 8.77 41.55
N PRO A 252 27.62 9.85 40.83
CA PRO A 252 26.99 10.16 39.55
C PRO A 252 27.20 9.01 38.55
N SER A 253 26.16 8.71 37.76
CA SER A 253 26.15 7.59 36.80
C SER A 253 25.85 8.00 35.36
N ASN A 254 25.26 9.18 35.14
CA ASN A 254 24.97 9.70 33.81
C ASN A 254 25.03 11.23 33.82
N ILE A 255 25.61 11.82 32.77
CA ILE A 255 25.67 13.26 32.55
C ILE A 255 25.08 13.66 31.19
N SER A 256 24.47 14.84 31.12
CA SER A 256 23.98 15.39 29.86
C SER A 256 24.09 16.90 29.83
N ALA A 257 24.81 17.42 28.85
CA ALA A 257 25.04 18.83 28.60
C ALA A 257 24.10 19.31 27.47
N GLY A 258 23.21 20.25 27.77
CA GLY A 258 22.40 20.94 26.77
C GLY A 258 23.10 22.21 26.25
N ASP A 259 22.31 23.17 25.75
CA ASP A 259 22.87 24.43 25.23
C ASP A 259 23.67 25.22 26.29
N ASN A 260 23.05 25.52 27.43
CA ASN A 260 23.66 26.36 28.49
C ASN A 260 23.41 25.82 29.90
N HIS A 261 23.04 24.54 30.01
CA HIS A 261 22.79 23.84 31.25
C HIS A 261 23.36 22.42 31.18
N THR A 262 23.59 21.84 32.35
CA THR A 262 24.08 20.46 32.51
C THR A 262 23.21 19.78 33.54
N CYS A 263 22.86 18.52 33.28
CA CYS A 263 22.18 17.64 34.20
C CYS A 263 23.04 16.41 34.50
N ALA A 264 22.86 15.83 35.68
CA ALA A 264 23.45 14.55 36.06
C ALA A 264 22.47 13.71 36.89
N VAL A 265 22.51 12.40 36.68
CA VAL A 265 21.87 11.41 37.56
C VAL A 265 22.89 11.00 38.63
N ASP A 266 22.48 11.03 39.89
CA ASP A 266 23.24 10.54 41.06
C ASP A 266 22.34 9.66 41.95
N ASP A 267 22.88 9.01 42.98
CA ASP A 267 22.12 8.13 43.89
C ASP A 267 20.92 8.82 44.59
N ARG A 268 20.85 10.16 44.53
CA ARG A 268 19.77 10.96 45.14
C ARG A 268 18.78 11.50 44.10
N GLY A 269 18.98 11.22 42.81
CA GLY A 269 18.11 11.61 41.70
C GLY A 269 18.80 12.47 40.64
N VAL A 270 18.03 13.26 39.89
CA VAL A 270 18.57 14.17 38.87
C VAL A 270 18.86 15.54 39.46
N LYS A 271 20.04 16.10 39.16
CA LYS A 271 20.39 17.50 39.44
C LYS A 271 20.80 18.22 38.17
N CYS A 272 20.25 19.39 37.94
CA CYS A 272 20.60 20.25 36.82
C CYS A 272 21.09 21.62 37.29
N TRP A 273 22.06 22.21 36.58
CA TRP A 273 22.66 23.52 36.87
C TRP A 273 23.01 24.26 35.58
N GLY A 274 23.17 25.59 35.65
CA GLY A 274 23.37 26.47 34.50
C GLY A 274 22.20 27.44 34.27
N ASP A 275 21.88 27.73 33.01
CA ASP A 275 20.77 28.61 32.66
C ASP A 275 19.41 28.01 33.07
N ASN A 276 18.50 28.85 33.55
CA ASN A 276 17.13 28.48 33.91
C ASN A 276 16.07 29.41 33.30
N SER A 277 16.38 30.09 32.21
CA SER A 277 15.47 31.07 31.60
C SER A 277 14.12 30.48 31.17
N ASN A 278 14.06 29.16 30.94
CA ASN A 278 12.89 28.42 30.47
C ASN A 278 12.45 27.29 31.42
N GLY A 279 13.00 27.22 32.64
CA GLY A 279 12.70 26.16 33.59
C GLY A 279 13.45 24.84 33.32
N GLN A 280 14.47 24.85 32.46
CA GLN A 280 15.20 23.64 32.05
C GLN A 280 16.03 22.98 33.18
N ILE A 281 16.26 23.68 34.30
CA ILE A 281 16.83 23.06 35.51
C ILE A 281 15.81 22.87 36.64
N ASP A 282 14.53 23.17 36.40
CA ASP A 282 13.44 22.95 37.37
C ASP A 282 12.99 21.48 37.33
N VAL A 283 13.87 20.59 37.82
CA VAL A 283 13.68 19.14 37.78
C VAL A 283 12.34 18.75 38.47
N PRO A 284 11.44 18.01 37.78
CA PRO A 284 10.20 17.53 38.37
C PRO A 284 10.47 16.42 39.40
N VAL A 285 9.43 15.98 40.11
CA VAL A 285 9.55 14.83 41.01
C VAL A 285 9.73 13.56 40.16
N LEU A 286 10.91 12.96 40.25
CA LEU A 286 11.30 11.72 39.60
C LEU A 286 11.38 10.59 40.63
N SER A 287 11.01 9.38 40.24
CA SER A 287 11.09 8.18 41.07
C SER A 287 12.14 7.23 40.49
N ILE A 288 13.29 7.12 41.17
CA ILE A 288 14.44 6.30 40.76
C ILE A 288 14.88 6.57 39.29
N PRO A 289 15.34 7.79 38.97
CA PRO A 289 15.74 8.12 37.62
C PRO A 289 17.01 7.36 37.21
N THR A 290 17.07 6.89 35.97
CA THR A 290 18.20 6.10 35.44
C THR A 290 18.98 6.80 34.35
N ARG A 291 18.35 7.74 33.62
CA ARG A 291 18.98 8.48 32.52
C ARG A 291 18.40 9.88 32.41
N VAL A 292 19.22 10.86 32.02
CA VAL A 292 18.80 12.22 31.67
C VAL A 292 19.40 12.61 30.32
N SER A 293 18.61 13.28 29.50
CA SER A 293 19.04 13.85 28.23
C SER A 293 18.61 15.31 28.15
N SER A 294 19.50 16.17 27.65
CA SER A 294 19.31 17.61 27.54
C SER A 294 19.49 18.04 26.10
N GLY A 295 18.58 18.87 25.61
CA GLY A 295 18.58 19.33 24.23
C GLY A 295 19.83 20.12 23.87
N VAL A 296 20.48 19.75 22.77
CA VAL A 296 21.53 20.54 22.12
C VAL A 296 20.98 21.18 20.85
N GLY A 297 21.10 22.50 20.77
CA GLY A 297 20.62 23.34 19.70
C GLY A 297 21.72 23.80 18.75
N GLY A 298 21.30 24.43 17.66
CA GLY A 298 22.21 25.05 16.70
C GLY A 298 22.06 26.56 16.67
N ALA A 299 23.13 27.32 16.94
CA ALA A 299 23.23 28.74 16.59
C ALA A 299 23.09 28.94 15.07
N GLY A 300 22.14 29.78 14.67
CA GLY A 300 21.64 29.93 13.30
C GLY A 300 22.68 30.02 12.19
N GLY A 301 22.54 29.13 11.21
CA GLY A 301 23.15 29.23 9.89
C GLY A 301 22.07 29.06 8.83
N THR A 302 21.84 30.11 8.05
CA THR A 302 21.03 30.20 6.80
C THR A 302 19.54 29.84 6.83
N PHE A 303 19.01 29.16 7.85
CA PHE A 303 17.57 28.97 8.02
C PHE A 303 17.03 29.80 9.19
N ASP A 304 15.97 30.53 8.87
CA ASP A 304 15.33 31.60 9.64
C ASP A 304 14.80 31.12 11.01
N TYR A 305 14.88 32.02 12.00
CA TYR A 305 14.45 31.95 13.41
C TYR A 305 15.29 31.12 14.40
N ILE A 306 15.81 31.86 15.40
CA ILE A 306 16.50 31.38 16.59
C ILE A 306 15.44 30.76 17.50
N GLU A 307 15.44 29.43 17.61
CA GLU A 307 14.61 28.69 18.55
C GLU A 307 15.50 27.70 19.31
N ASP A 308 15.40 27.72 20.64
CA ASP A 308 16.43 27.20 21.55
C ASP A 308 16.13 25.78 22.08
N ALA A 309 17.17 25.01 22.40
CA ALA A 309 17.06 23.61 22.87
C ALA A 309 16.90 23.49 24.41
N PHE A 310 16.29 24.49 25.04
CA PHE A 310 16.21 24.64 26.51
C PHE A 310 15.19 23.71 27.18
N PHE A 311 15.31 22.41 27.01
CA PHE A 311 14.52 21.40 27.74
C PHE A 311 15.36 20.15 28.02
N SER A 312 14.90 19.35 28.97
CA SER A 312 15.51 18.08 29.34
C SER A 312 14.42 17.02 29.54
N CYS A 313 14.77 15.77 29.30
CA CYS A 313 13.95 14.60 29.57
C CYS A 313 14.73 13.61 30.45
N ALA A 314 14.03 12.89 31.32
CA ALA A 314 14.61 11.82 32.10
C ALA A 314 13.71 10.58 32.07
N ILE A 315 14.35 9.41 32.17
CA ILE A 315 13.69 8.13 32.41
C ILE A 315 13.68 7.87 33.91
N ASP A 316 12.52 7.48 34.42
CA ASP A 316 12.28 7.05 35.80
C ASP A 316 11.39 5.79 35.80
N ASP A 317 11.12 5.20 36.96
CA ASP A 317 10.33 3.95 37.06
C ASP A 317 8.84 4.12 36.67
N GLU A 318 8.37 5.36 36.49
CA GLU A 318 7.02 5.68 36.01
C GLU A 318 6.97 5.99 34.50
N GLY A 319 8.13 6.07 33.82
CA GLY A 319 8.25 6.32 32.38
C GLY A 319 9.21 7.47 32.04
N ILE A 320 8.83 8.33 31.09
CA ILE A 320 9.61 9.50 30.70
C ILE A 320 8.94 10.77 31.21
N LYS A 321 9.73 11.70 31.75
CA LYS A 321 9.29 13.05 32.13
C LYS A 321 10.20 14.09 31.50
N CYS A 322 9.60 15.07 30.83
CA CYS A 322 10.32 16.18 30.19
C CYS A 322 9.91 17.53 30.80
N TRP A 323 10.85 18.46 30.91
CA TRP A 323 10.65 19.79 31.49
C TRP A 323 11.51 20.86 30.80
N GLY A 324 11.12 22.12 30.93
CA GLY A 324 11.74 23.27 30.27
C GLY A 324 10.84 23.92 29.21
N LEU A 325 11.44 24.41 28.13
CA LEU A 325 10.73 25.03 27.01
C LEU A 325 9.83 24.00 26.28
N ASN A 326 8.54 24.29 26.14
CA ASN A 326 7.55 23.38 25.55
C ASN A 326 6.95 23.85 24.20
N ASP A 327 7.78 24.42 23.33
CA ASP A 327 7.33 24.70 21.96
C ASP A 327 7.09 23.37 21.20
N TRP A 328 6.09 23.35 20.31
CA TRP A 328 5.64 22.14 19.57
C TRP A 328 5.32 20.91 20.43
N ALA A 329 4.95 21.11 21.70
CA ALA A 329 4.66 20.01 22.63
C ALA A 329 5.87 19.08 22.88
N LYS A 330 7.11 19.58 22.75
CA LYS A 330 8.33 18.79 22.93
C LYS A 330 8.55 18.25 24.35
N THR A 331 7.86 18.80 25.35
CA THR A 331 7.85 18.23 26.71
C THR A 331 6.59 17.40 27.01
N GLU A 332 5.69 17.21 26.05
CA GLU A 332 4.46 16.42 26.21
C GLU A 332 4.71 14.97 25.76
N THR A 333 5.05 14.12 26.73
CA THR A 333 5.38 12.72 26.48
C THR A 333 4.17 11.90 26.01
N PRO A 334 4.29 11.05 24.98
CA PRO A 334 3.21 10.18 24.51
C PRO A 334 2.66 9.25 25.60
N SER A 335 1.34 9.02 25.61
CA SER A 335 0.65 8.29 26.68
C SER A 335 0.72 6.76 26.60
N LEU A 336 1.67 6.19 25.86
CA LEU A 336 1.76 4.74 25.53
C LEU A 336 3.22 4.26 25.39
N LEU A 337 4.14 4.80 26.18
CA LEU A 337 5.52 4.32 26.23
C LEU A 337 5.66 3.40 27.44
N GLU A 338 5.77 2.08 27.19
CA GLU A 338 6.06 1.11 28.24
C GLU A 338 7.54 0.78 28.26
N SER A 339 8.12 0.68 29.46
CA SER A 339 9.51 0.28 29.70
C SER A 339 10.54 1.04 28.83
N PRO A 340 10.57 2.38 28.86
CA PRO A 340 11.55 3.14 28.10
C PRO A 340 12.97 2.81 28.58
N THR A 341 13.85 2.51 27.63
CA THR A 341 15.25 2.17 27.94
C THR A 341 16.16 3.34 27.61
N ASP A 342 15.97 4.01 26.48
CA ASP A 342 16.77 5.16 26.07
C ASP A 342 15.92 6.39 25.72
N VAL A 343 16.47 7.58 25.93
CA VAL A 343 15.82 8.86 25.61
C VAL A 343 16.86 9.85 25.12
N SER A 344 16.54 10.54 24.03
CA SER A 344 17.36 11.60 23.49
C SER A 344 16.53 12.85 23.20
N SER A 345 17.04 13.99 23.65
CA SER A 345 16.46 15.30 23.47
C SER A 345 17.23 16.03 22.38
N GLY A 346 16.59 16.27 21.24
CA GLY A 346 17.13 17.11 20.17
C GLY A 346 16.85 18.58 20.42
N ARG A 347 16.90 19.39 19.36
CA ARG A 347 16.63 20.83 19.48
C ARG A 347 15.15 21.14 19.74
N GLN A 348 14.26 20.45 19.03
CA GLN A 348 12.82 20.76 19.00
C GLN A 348 11.91 19.52 19.09
N HIS A 349 12.51 18.35 19.24
CA HIS A 349 11.85 17.07 19.38
C HIS A 349 12.65 16.22 20.35
N ALA A 350 12.00 15.19 20.88
CA ALA A 350 12.65 14.15 21.66
C ALA A 350 12.20 12.80 21.14
N CYS A 351 13.07 11.82 21.28
CA CYS A 351 12.81 10.44 20.89
C CYS A 351 13.18 9.51 22.05
N ALA A 352 12.52 8.37 22.10
CA ALA A 352 12.81 7.34 23.07
C ALA A 352 12.69 5.95 22.44
N VAL A 353 13.53 5.03 22.93
CA VAL A 353 13.40 3.59 22.70
C VAL A 353 12.48 3.04 23.79
N ALA A 354 11.36 2.47 23.41
CA ALA A 354 10.37 1.90 24.32
C ALA A 354 9.54 0.80 23.64
N ASN A 355 8.75 0.07 24.41
CA ASN A 355 7.73 -0.81 23.85
C ASN A 355 6.55 0.04 23.34
N VAL A 356 6.19 -0.14 22.07
CA VAL A 356 5.18 0.66 21.37
C VAL A 356 4.00 -0.23 20.97
N TYR A 357 2.78 0.22 21.25
CA TYR A 357 1.57 -0.44 20.80
C TYR A 357 1.25 -0.10 19.33
N SER A 358 1.40 -1.08 18.44
CA SER A 358 0.95 -1.00 17.05
C SER A 358 -0.59 -1.01 16.95
N LYS A 359 -1.17 -0.33 15.96
CA LYS A 359 -2.64 -0.17 15.80
C LYS A 359 -3.33 -1.50 15.50
N GLY A 360 -3.74 -2.23 16.53
CA GLY A 360 -4.58 -3.43 16.43
C GLY A 360 -4.93 -3.96 17.82
N ILE A 361 -6.20 -4.34 18.05
CA ILE A 361 -6.57 -5.02 19.31
C ILE A 361 -6.04 -6.46 19.19
N ASN A 362 -4.98 -6.81 19.93
CA ASN A 362 -4.34 -8.14 20.11
C ASN A 362 -2.93 -8.36 19.50
N VAL A 363 -2.15 -7.34 19.14
CA VAL A 363 -0.72 -7.51 18.81
C VAL A 363 0.12 -7.20 20.06
N PRO A 364 1.09 -8.07 20.46
CA PRO A 364 2.05 -7.75 21.52
C PRO A 364 2.77 -6.43 21.24
N PRO A 365 3.11 -5.60 22.25
CA PRO A 365 3.87 -4.39 22.01
C PRO A 365 5.28 -4.75 21.50
N GLU A 366 5.70 -4.13 20.41
CA GLU A 366 7.02 -4.31 19.79
C GLU A 366 7.96 -3.20 20.28
N ARG A 367 9.24 -3.52 20.46
CA ARG A 367 10.26 -2.54 20.85
C ARG A 367 10.56 -1.66 19.65
N GLY A 368 10.46 -0.34 19.81
CA GLY A 368 10.62 0.61 18.70
C GLY A 368 11.05 2.00 19.16
N VAL A 369 11.30 2.89 18.19
CA VAL A 369 11.60 4.30 18.48
C VAL A 369 10.32 5.13 18.36
N LYS A 370 10.03 5.93 19.39
CA LYS A 370 8.96 6.92 19.35
C LYS A 370 9.49 8.33 19.55
N CYS A 371 9.18 9.20 18.60
CA CYS A 371 9.51 10.62 18.66
C CYS A 371 8.27 11.50 18.84
N TRP A 372 8.45 12.66 19.48
CA TRP A 372 7.44 13.69 19.67
C TRP A 372 8.07 15.09 19.66
N GLY A 373 7.24 16.11 19.45
CA GLY A 373 7.68 17.50 19.28
C GLY A 373 7.51 17.99 17.85
N ARG A 374 8.45 18.79 17.36
CA ARG A 374 8.43 19.31 15.99
C ARG A 374 8.65 18.18 14.97
N ASN A 375 7.89 18.22 13.87
CA ASN A 375 8.01 17.25 12.78
C ASN A 375 7.94 17.91 11.39
N LYS A 376 8.67 19.01 11.18
CA LYS A 376 8.55 19.77 9.93
C LYS A 376 9.29 19.07 8.77
N THR A 377 10.33 18.36 9.09
CA THR A 377 11.29 17.74 8.18
C THR A 377 11.25 16.23 8.24
N GLY A 378 10.33 15.64 9.01
CA GLY A 378 10.26 14.20 9.25
C GLY A 378 11.06 13.75 10.48
N GLU A 379 11.71 14.66 11.22
CA GLU A 379 12.59 14.37 12.35
C GLU A 379 11.92 13.59 13.50
N SER A 380 10.59 13.69 13.62
CA SER A 380 9.79 12.90 14.57
C SER A 380 9.03 11.73 13.93
N SER A 381 9.25 11.45 12.65
CA SER A 381 8.67 10.31 11.92
C SER A 381 9.64 9.14 11.91
N ALA A 382 9.79 8.48 13.06
CA ALA A 382 10.67 7.31 13.17
C ALA A 382 10.22 6.19 12.21
N PRO A 383 11.16 5.59 11.44
CA PRO A 383 10.88 4.39 10.64
C PRO A 383 10.66 3.17 11.55
N GLU A 384 10.21 2.07 10.96
CA GLU A 384 10.23 0.76 11.62
C GLU A 384 11.69 0.28 11.71
N LEU A 385 12.06 -0.23 12.89
CA LEU A 385 13.41 -0.65 13.26
C LEU A 385 13.31 -1.95 14.04
N LEU A 386 14.16 -2.92 13.72
CA LEU A 386 14.22 -4.19 14.45
C LEU A 386 15.01 -4.03 15.76
N ASN A 387 14.33 -4.17 16.90
CA ASN A 387 14.92 -4.10 18.25
C ASN A 387 15.90 -2.92 18.50
N PRO A 388 15.52 -1.66 18.28
CA PRO A 388 16.41 -0.53 18.54
C PRO A 388 16.87 -0.47 20.00
N VAL A 389 18.13 -0.10 20.22
CA VAL A 389 18.79 -0.02 21.55
C VAL A 389 19.27 1.38 21.92
N GLN A 390 19.68 2.18 20.93
CA GLN A 390 20.08 3.59 21.10
C GLN A 390 19.29 4.50 20.17
N VAL A 391 18.98 5.71 20.63
CA VAL A 391 18.45 6.79 19.78
C VAL A 391 19.17 8.09 20.11
N SER A 392 19.58 8.83 19.08
CA SER A 392 20.18 10.15 19.23
C SER A 392 19.49 11.18 18.33
N SER A 393 19.00 12.26 18.95
CA SER A 393 18.22 13.31 18.31
C SER A 393 19.06 14.56 18.12
N GLY A 394 19.29 14.93 16.86
CA GLY A 394 20.01 16.15 16.49
C GLY A 394 19.09 17.37 16.41
N ALA A 395 19.51 18.38 15.64
CA ALA A 395 18.71 19.60 15.49
C ALA A 395 17.51 19.46 14.55
N LEU A 396 17.65 18.67 13.48
CA LEU A 396 16.66 18.51 12.40
C LEU A 396 16.60 17.05 11.88
N HIS A 397 17.27 16.13 12.56
CA HIS A 397 17.33 14.72 12.21
C HIS A 397 17.45 13.89 13.48
N THR A 398 17.20 12.60 13.35
CA THR A 398 17.34 11.61 14.41
C THR A 398 18.02 10.40 13.82
N CYS A 399 18.87 9.75 14.60
CA CYS A 399 19.50 8.48 14.24
C CYS A 399 19.23 7.45 15.34
N ALA A 400 19.18 6.18 14.98
CA ALA A 400 19.04 5.08 15.92
C ALA A 400 19.93 3.91 15.52
N LEU A 401 20.39 3.16 16.52
CA LEU A 401 21.09 1.90 16.38
C LEU A 401 20.11 0.76 16.71
N SER A 402 20.08 -0.24 15.85
CA SER A 402 19.17 -1.40 15.86
C SER A 402 19.88 -2.64 15.35
N ASP A 403 19.22 -3.79 15.38
CA ASP A 403 19.78 -5.05 14.88
C ASP A 403 20.12 -4.96 13.37
N GLU A 404 19.46 -4.07 12.62
CA GLU A 404 19.74 -3.78 11.20
C GLU A 404 20.80 -2.67 11.00
N GLY A 405 21.59 -2.37 12.04
CA GLY A 405 22.58 -1.30 12.04
C GLY A 405 21.98 0.09 12.28
N ILE A 406 22.62 1.12 11.72
CA ILE A 406 22.29 2.53 12.00
C ILE A 406 21.40 3.10 10.90
N LYS A 407 20.26 3.68 11.30
CA LYS A 407 19.37 4.43 10.39
C LYS A 407 19.17 5.86 10.90
N CYS A 408 19.17 6.82 9.97
CA CYS A 408 18.95 8.24 10.25
C CYS A 408 17.81 8.81 9.39
N TRP A 409 16.96 9.65 9.96
CA TRP A 409 15.80 10.24 9.28
C TRP A 409 15.59 11.72 9.68
N GLY A 410 14.85 12.47 8.87
CA GLY A 410 14.57 13.89 9.07
C GLY A 410 14.93 14.75 7.86
N TYR A 411 15.60 15.89 8.08
CA TYR A 411 15.84 16.87 7.02
C TYR A 411 16.71 16.36 5.85
N GLU A 412 16.06 16.20 4.69
CA GLU A 412 16.64 15.73 3.42
C GLU A 412 16.72 16.80 2.31
N ALA A 413 16.27 18.04 2.56
CA ALA A 413 15.91 19.00 1.49
C ALA A 413 17.08 19.63 0.69
N ASP A 414 18.30 19.10 0.82
CA ASP A 414 19.42 19.40 -0.06
C ASP A 414 20.44 18.26 0.10
N ASP A 415 20.64 17.44 -0.95
CA ASP A 415 21.76 16.47 -1.11
C ASP A 415 23.16 17.08 -0.91
N ARG A 416 23.25 18.37 -0.57
CA ARG A 416 24.48 19.12 -0.33
C ARG A 416 25.13 18.84 1.02
N TYR A 417 24.41 18.29 2.01
CA TYR A 417 24.96 18.10 3.37
C TYR A 417 24.86 16.67 3.92
N GLY A 418 23.99 15.80 3.39
CA GLY A 418 23.99 14.36 3.66
C GLY A 418 23.86 13.95 5.13
N ILE A 419 23.21 14.72 5.99
CA ILE A 419 23.13 14.43 7.44
C ILE A 419 22.34 13.15 7.78
N THR A 420 21.40 12.75 6.92
CA THR A 420 20.65 11.48 7.02
C THR A 420 21.26 10.36 6.15
N LEU A 421 22.25 10.67 5.31
CA LEU A 421 22.92 9.69 4.45
C LEU A 421 24.01 8.98 5.24
N VAL A 422 23.66 7.84 5.84
CA VAL A 422 24.60 6.99 6.57
C VAL A 422 25.67 6.46 5.59
N PRO A 423 26.97 6.69 5.85
CA PRO A 423 28.04 6.11 5.03
C PRO A 423 28.06 4.57 5.17
N GLU A 424 28.85 3.88 4.35
CA GLU A 424 29.15 2.47 4.61
C GLU A 424 29.85 2.34 5.98
N LEU A 425 29.20 1.67 6.91
CA LEU A 425 29.69 1.33 8.25
C LEU A 425 29.97 -0.16 8.31
N VAL A 426 30.99 -0.56 9.06
CA VAL A 426 31.34 -1.96 9.30
C VAL A 426 30.90 -2.34 10.71
N ILE A 427 29.68 -2.87 10.82
CA ILE A 427 29.11 -3.45 12.04
C ILE A 427 29.04 -4.95 11.80
N ASP A 428 30.07 -5.70 12.20
CA ASP A 428 30.28 -7.14 11.95
C ASP A 428 30.76 -7.79 13.26
N PRO A 429 29.83 -8.08 14.20
CA PRO A 429 30.20 -8.55 15.53
C PRO A 429 30.92 -9.90 15.52
N ASP A 430 30.48 -10.82 14.67
CA ASP A 430 30.94 -12.20 14.66
C ASP A 430 32.10 -12.47 13.69
N GLY A 431 32.46 -11.47 12.88
CA GLY A 431 33.63 -11.46 12.01
C GLY A 431 33.48 -12.34 10.78
N ASP A 432 32.26 -12.59 10.32
CA ASP A 432 31.97 -13.40 9.14
C ASP A 432 32.09 -12.64 7.81
N THR A 433 32.38 -11.33 7.88
CA THR A 433 32.54 -10.35 6.80
C THR A 433 31.26 -9.73 6.24
N PHE A 434 30.10 -10.09 6.76
CA PHE A 434 28.83 -9.42 6.48
C PHE A 434 28.58 -8.36 7.55
N SER A 435 28.00 -7.23 7.15
CA SER A 435 27.68 -6.17 8.09
C SER A 435 26.18 -6.11 8.35
N ASN A 436 25.80 -5.88 9.60
CA ASN A 436 24.42 -5.65 10.00
C ASN A 436 23.82 -4.40 9.34
N GLN A 437 24.65 -3.47 8.83
CA GLN A 437 24.19 -2.21 8.25
C GLN A 437 23.23 -2.44 7.07
N ASN A 438 21.98 -1.99 7.24
CA ASN A 438 20.88 -2.19 6.30
C ASN A 438 20.40 -3.65 6.18
N GLY A 439 20.65 -4.48 7.20
CA GLY A 439 20.20 -5.88 7.24
C GLY A 439 20.92 -6.79 6.24
N GLN A 440 22.19 -6.53 5.93
CA GLN A 440 22.96 -7.45 5.05
C GLN A 440 23.40 -8.72 5.78
N ASP A 441 23.40 -8.69 7.11
CA ASP A 441 23.56 -9.84 7.97
C ASP A 441 22.29 -10.01 8.84
N ALA A 442 21.53 -11.07 8.56
CA ALA A 442 20.34 -11.45 9.31
C ALA A 442 20.66 -12.22 10.59
N PHE A 443 21.89 -12.73 10.73
CA PHE A 443 22.36 -13.42 11.94
C PHE A 443 23.62 -12.77 12.53
N PRO A 444 23.55 -11.49 12.96
CA PRO A 444 24.66 -10.68 13.52
C PRO A 444 25.65 -11.31 14.51
N LEU A 445 25.26 -12.42 15.14
CA LEU A 445 25.94 -13.05 16.28
C LEU A 445 26.32 -14.52 15.98
N ASP A 446 26.04 -15.01 14.77
CA ASP A 446 26.34 -16.38 14.35
C ASP A 446 27.18 -16.41 13.06
N PRO A 447 28.51 -16.62 13.18
CA PRO A 447 29.40 -16.48 12.04
C PRO A 447 29.28 -17.64 11.04
N ALA A 448 28.33 -18.56 11.25
CA ALA A 448 28.03 -19.64 10.34
C ALA A 448 27.02 -19.24 9.25
N ALA A 449 26.21 -18.20 9.43
CA ALA A 449 25.14 -17.82 8.51
C ALA A 449 24.92 -16.30 8.47
N SER A 450 24.39 -15.78 7.37
CA SER A 450 24.15 -14.33 7.21
C SER A 450 22.86 -13.97 6.45
N ARG A 451 22.18 -14.93 5.81
CA ARG A 451 21.04 -14.69 4.91
C ARG A 451 19.76 -15.34 5.42
N ASP A 452 18.67 -14.60 5.40
CA ASP A 452 17.32 -15.00 5.79
C ASP A 452 16.34 -14.26 4.88
N THR A 453 15.89 -14.91 3.81
CA THR A 453 15.12 -14.26 2.73
C THR A 453 13.68 -13.93 3.15
N ASP A 454 13.04 -14.77 3.96
CA ASP A 454 11.67 -14.57 4.44
C ASP A 454 11.57 -13.95 5.85
N GLY A 455 12.70 -13.86 6.56
CA GLY A 455 12.81 -13.25 7.89
C GLY A 455 12.25 -14.12 9.01
N ASP A 456 12.16 -15.44 8.83
CA ASP A 456 11.61 -16.36 9.84
C ASP A 456 12.62 -16.79 10.91
N GLY A 457 13.87 -16.38 10.76
CA GLY A 457 14.98 -16.67 11.68
C GLY A 457 15.67 -17.99 11.40
N LYS A 458 15.49 -18.58 10.21
CA LYS A 458 16.27 -19.73 9.73
C LYS A 458 17.12 -19.33 8.52
N PRO A 459 18.41 -19.70 8.48
CA PRO A 459 19.25 -19.31 7.37
C PRO A 459 18.93 -20.01 6.06
N ASP A 460 18.99 -19.28 4.95
CA ASP A 460 18.93 -19.84 3.59
C ASP A 460 20.13 -20.80 3.35
N ASP A 461 21.34 -20.35 3.69
CA ASP A 461 22.57 -21.12 3.55
C ASP A 461 23.61 -20.89 4.66
N TRP A 462 24.61 -21.78 4.69
CA TRP A 462 25.79 -21.58 5.56
C TRP A 462 26.85 -20.77 4.81
N ASN A 463 27.46 -19.82 5.52
CA ASN A 463 28.61 -19.06 5.07
C ASN A 463 29.73 -19.97 4.56
N THR A 464 30.57 -19.43 3.66
CA THR A 464 31.57 -20.22 2.94
C THR A 464 32.51 -20.98 3.89
N GLY A 465 32.43 -22.32 3.83
CA GLY A 465 33.28 -23.22 4.63
C GLY A 465 32.76 -23.51 6.04
N LYS A 466 31.57 -23.00 6.39
CA LYS A 466 30.84 -23.28 7.63
C LYS A 466 29.81 -24.39 7.42
N THR A 467 29.33 -24.91 8.54
CA THR A 467 28.27 -25.92 8.60
C THR A 467 27.43 -25.67 9.85
N GLU A 468 26.31 -26.39 9.96
CA GLU A 468 25.46 -26.42 11.15
C GLU A 468 26.20 -26.66 12.49
N LYS A 469 27.38 -27.27 12.48
CA LYS A 469 28.19 -27.48 13.69
C LYS A 469 28.99 -26.26 14.12
N ASP A 470 29.22 -25.36 13.19
CA ASP A 470 29.96 -24.13 13.40
C ASP A 470 29.03 -23.01 13.89
N SER A 471 27.71 -23.22 13.83
CA SER A 471 26.70 -22.31 14.36
C SER A 471 26.80 -22.18 15.88
N THR A 472 26.97 -20.95 16.35
CA THR A 472 27.01 -20.58 17.77
C THR A 472 25.61 -20.51 18.37
N MET A 473 24.59 -20.22 17.55
CA MET A 473 23.19 -20.11 17.95
C MET A 473 22.36 -21.38 17.70
N SER A 474 23.01 -22.49 17.29
CA SER A 474 22.36 -23.78 17.00
C SER A 474 21.30 -23.73 15.89
N LEU A 475 21.52 -22.86 14.90
CA LEU A 475 20.65 -22.66 13.75
C LEU A 475 20.47 -23.94 12.92
N ARG A 476 19.42 -23.94 12.09
CA ARG A 476 19.09 -24.96 11.10
C ARG A 476 18.73 -24.24 9.82
N LEU A 477 19.24 -24.72 8.69
CA LEU A 477 18.84 -24.17 7.39
C LEU A 477 17.33 -24.23 7.25
N ASP A 478 16.79 -23.23 6.58
CA ASP A 478 15.44 -23.28 6.09
C ASP A 478 15.30 -24.32 4.96
N ASN A 479 14.06 -24.65 4.65
CA ASN A 479 13.69 -25.61 3.63
C ASN A 479 12.68 -25.04 2.62
N ASP A 480 12.42 -23.74 2.71
CA ASP A 480 11.43 -22.93 2.00
C ASP A 480 11.84 -21.46 2.21
N ASP A 481 12.99 -21.07 1.64
CA ASP A 481 13.74 -19.85 2.00
C ASP A 481 12.94 -18.54 1.72
N ASP A 482 11.93 -18.56 0.85
CA ASP A 482 11.11 -17.40 0.49
C ASP A 482 9.63 -17.50 0.91
N ASN A 483 9.23 -18.61 1.53
CA ASN A 483 7.90 -18.89 2.08
C ASN A 483 6.74 -18.78 1.06
N ASP A 484 7.00 -19.06 -0.21
CA ASP A 484 5.96 -19.16 -1.24
C ASP A 484 5.13 -20.46 -1.12
N GLY A 485 5.63 -21.41 -0.31
CA GLY A 485 5.01 -22.72 -0.05
C GLY A 485 5.56 -23.86 -0.90
N VAL A 486 6.65 -23.65 -1.65
CA VAL A 486 7.41 -24.64 -2.40
C VAL A 486 8.77 -24.86 -1.74
N LEU A 487 9.16 -26.13 -1.52
CA LEU A 487 10.42 -26.43 -0.83
C LEU A 487 11.62 -26.20 -1.76
N ASP A 488 12.72 -25.63 -1.29
CA ASP A 488 13.94 -25.31 -2.10
C ASP A 488 14.45 -26.50 -2.92
N THR A 489 14.26 -27.72 -2.40
CA THR A 489 14.69 -28.95 -3.08
C THR A 489 13.96 -29.25 -4.39
N VAL A 490 12.80 -28.62 -4.61
CA VAL A 490 11.97 -28.73 -5.80
C VAL A 490 11.66 -27.37 -6.41
N ASP A 491 12.26 -26.32 -5.87
CA ASP A 491 12.15 -24.95 -6.32
C ASP A 491 13.29 -24.59 -7.26
N ALA A 492 12.97 -24.01 -8.42
CA ALA A 492 13.98 -23.53 -9.36
C ALA A 492 14.58 -22.17 -8.94
N PHE A 493 13.84 -21.38 -8.16
CA PHE A 493 14.21 -20.05 -7.66
C PHE A 493 13.89 -19.94 -6.15
N PRO A 494 14.59 -20.69 -5.28
CA PRO A 494 14.25 -20.79 -3.86
C PRO A 494 14.24 -19.48 -3.05
N LEU A 495 14.70 -18.37 -3.62
CA LEU A 495 14.86 -17.07 -2.93
C LEU A 495 13.92 -16.00 -3.52
N ASP A 496 13.00 -16.37 -4.40
CA ASP A 496 12.07 -15.47 -5.06
C ASP A 496 10.65 -15.95 -4.84
N SER A 497 10.01 -15.42 -3.79
CA SER A 497 8.63 -15.80 -3.42
C SER A 497 7.56 -15.61 -4.52
N THR A 498 7.94 -15.04 -5.67
CA THR A 498 7.07 -14.84 -6.83
C THR A 498 7.26 -15.87 -7.94
N GLU A 499 8.27 -16.75 -7.84
CA GLU A 499 8.62 -17.74 -8.85
C GLU A 499 9.21 -19.02 -8.25
N SER A 500 8.78 -20.17 -8.76
CA SER A 500 9.28 -21.47 -8.30
C SER A 500 9.55 -22.47 -9.43
N ALA A 501 9.36 -22.07 -10.69
CA ALA A 501 9.42 -22.93 -11.86
C ALA A 501 10.31 -22.36 -12.98
N ASP A 502 11.19 -23.23 -13.48
CA ASP A 502 11.96 -23.08 -14.73
C ASP A 502 11.61 -24.30 -15.58
N SER A 503 10.69 -24.13 -16.55
CA SER A 503 10.02 -25.28 -17.17
C SER A 503 10.80 -25.94 -18.30
N ASP A 504 11.79 -25.27 -18.87
CA ASP A 504 12.71 -25.83 -19.88
C ASP A 504 14.18 -25.91 -19.44
N ALA A 505 14.48 -25.42 -18.23
CA ALA A 505 15.78 -25.47 -17.59
C ALA A 505 16.87 -24.64 -18.29
N ASP A 506 16.50 -23.49 -18.84
CA ASP A 506 17.41 -22.56 -19.51
C ASP A 506 18.07 -21.54 -18.54
N GLY A 507 17.55 -21.44 -17.32
CA GLY A 507 18.05 -20.58 -16.25
C GLY A 507 17.28 -19.27 -16.06
N TYR A 508 16.20 -19.04 -16.82
CA TYR A 508 15.26 -17.95 -16.62
C TYR A 508 13.95 -18.50 -16.04
N GLY A 509 13.39 -17.79 -15.05
CA GLY A 509 12.15 -18.22 -14.40
C GLY A 509 10.96 -18.04 -15.32
N ASN A 510 9.96 -18.90 -15.20
CA ASN A 510 8.76 -18.85 -16.03
C ASN A 510 8.09 -17.45 -16.06
N ASN A 511 8.27 -16.64 -15.02
CA ASN A 511 7.75 -15.28 -14.87
C ASN A 511 8.54 -14.22 -15.66
N VAL A 512 9.81 -14.47 -15.98
CA VAL A 512 10.72 -13.56 -16.69
C VAL A 512 11.13 -14.07 -18.06
N ASP A 513 11.00 -15.37 -18.30
CA ASP A 513 11.23 -16.03 -19.57
C ASP A 513 10.04 -15.80 -20.51
N ALA A 514 10.29 -15.17 -21.66
CA ALA A 514 9.26 -14.96 -22.70
C ALA A 514 8.84 -16.28 -23.38
N PHE A 515 9.69 -17.31 -23.35
CA PHE A 515 9.41 -18.64 -23.89
C PHE A 515 9.75 -19.76 -22.88
N PRO A 516 8.99 -19.91 -21.77
CA PRO A 516 9.30 -20.82 -20.65
C PRO A 516 9.42 -22.32 -20.96
N PHE A 517 9.18 -22.72 -22.21
CA PHE A 517 9.24 -24.11 -22.66
C PHE A 517 10.19 -24.31 -23.85
N ASP A 518 10.86 -23.25 -24.32
CA ASP A 518 11.89 -23.31 -25.36
C ASP A 518 13.27 -22.89 -24.81
N PRO A 519 14.15 -23.84 -24.48
CA PRO A 519 15.42 -23.54 -23.83
C PRO A 519 16.47 -22.89 -24.77
N THR A 520 16.05 -22.49 -25.97
CA THR A 520 16.89 -21.77 -26.93
C THR A 520 16.52 -20.30 -27.07
N GLU A 521 15.39 -19.88 -26.50
CA GLU A 521 14.90 -18.50 -26.56
C GLU A 521 14.31 -18.10 -25.22
N TRP A 522 14.72 -16.95 -24.71
CA TRP A 522 14.18 -16.40 -23.46
C TRP A 522 13.86 -14.91 -23.58
N LEU A 523 14.27 -14.32 -24.71
CA LEU A 523 14.22 -12.91 -24.99
C LEU A 523 13.48 -12.68 -26.29
N ASP A 524 12.56 -11.74 -26.22
CA ASP A 524 11.77 -11.25 -27.34
C ASP A 524 11.93 -9.72 -27.31
N GLN A 525 12.84 -9.20 -28.14
CA GLN A 525 13.27 -7.81 -28.07
C GLN A 525 12.18 -6.85 -28.52
N ASP A 526 11.36 -7.24 -29.49
CA ASP A 526 10.27 -6.42 -30.00
C ASP A 526 8.88 -6.86 -29.50
N ASN A 527 8.83 -7.92 -28.70
CA ASN A 527 7.68 -8.43 -27.95
C ASN A 527 6.52 -8.87 -28.84
N ASP A 528 6.84 -9.51 -29.96
CA ASP A 528 5.86 -9.98 -30.95
C ASP A 528 5.49 -11.47 -30.79
N GLY A 529 6.15 -12.18 -29.88
CA GLY A 529 5.94 -13.59 -29.60
C GLY A 529 6.74 -14.53 -30.51
N VAL A 530 7.68 -14.01 -31.29
CA VAL A 530 8.69 -14.76 -32.03
C VAL A 530 10.04 -14.47 -31.39
N GLY A 531 10.79 -15.52 -31.03
CA GLY A 531 12.11 -15.32 -30.44
C GLY A 531 13.05 -14.62 -31.42
N ASP A 532 13.94 -13.77 -30.89
CA ASP A 532 14.91 -12.97 -31.65
C ASP A 532 15.71 -13.79 -32.70
N ALA A 533 15.84 -15.11 -32.56
CA ALA A 533 16.53 -16.00 -33.49
C ALA A 533 15.68 -16.47 -34.68
N GLU A 534 14.36 -16.48 -34.57
CA GLU A 534 13.43 -16.85 -35.66
C GLU A 534 12.77 -15.63 -36.35
N ASP A 535 12.91 -14.44 -35.78
CA ASP A 535 12.29 -13.20 -36.26
C ASP A 535 12.90 -12.67 -37.59
N ASN A 536 12.03 -12.34 -38.54
CA ASN A 536 12.35 -11.79 -39.86
C ASN A 536 12.25 -10.26 -39.96
N CYS A 537 11.81 -9.58 -38.90
CA CYS A 537 11.96 -8.13 -38.75
C CYS A 537 12.65 -7.78 -37.43
N PRO A 538 13.03 -6.50 -37.25
CA PRO A 538 13.48 -5.97 -35.96
C PRO A 538 12.39 -5.10 -35.30
N ILE A 539 11.15 -5.22 -35.77
CA ILE A 539 9.96 -4.54 -35.27
C ILE A 539 8.82 -5.55 -35.29
N ALA A 540 7.98 -5.48 -34.26
CA ALA A 540 7.01 -6.52 -33.98
C ALA A 540 6.15 -6.90 -35.19
N ASN A 541 6.27 -8.15 -35.63
CA ASN A 541 5.51 -8.74 -36.72
C ASN A 541 5.26 -10.23 -36.49
N ALA A 542 4.52 -10.53 -35.42
CA ALA A 542 4.20 -11.87 -34.93
C ALA A 542 3.74 -12.87 -36.01
N ASP A 543 3.09 -12.38 -37.06
CA ASP A 543 2.57 -13.20 -38.16
C ASP A 543 3.65 -13.63 -39.16
N GLN A 544 4.83 -13.01 -39.07
CA GLN A 544 6.01 -13.18 -39.89
C GLN A 544 5.64 -13.15 -41.38
N SER A 545 4.61 -12.36 -41.71
CA SER A 545 4.04 -12.26 -43.05
C SER A 545 5.07 -11.70 -44.00
N ASN A 546 5.08 -12.31 -45.19
CA ASN A 546 6.06 -12.02 -46.23
C ASN A 546 5.39 -12.34 -47.57
N ALA A 547 4.67 -11.35 -48.10
CA ALA A 547 3.74 -11.48 -49.21
C ALA A 547 4.44 -11.73 -50.55
N ASP A 548 5.66 -11.24 -50.72
CA ASP A 548 6.50 -11.49 -51.89
C ASP A 548 7.51 -12.64 -51.71
N GLY A 549 7.74 -13.08 -50.48
CA GLY A 549 8.60 -14.19 -50.08
C GLY A 549 10.10 -13.84 -49.99
N ASP A 550 10.47 -12.60 -49.73
CA ASP A 550 11.87 -12.17 -49.57
C ASP A 550 12.44 -12.46 -48.16
N ALA A 551 13.43 -11.73 -47.63
CA ALA A 551 13.99 -11.96 -46.28
C ALA A 551 13.47 -10.98 -45.22
N LEU A 552 12.70 -9.97 -45.62
CA LEU A 552 12.04 -9.00 -44.77
C LEU A 552 10.57 -9.41 -44.65
N GLY A 553 10.01 -9.27 -43.46
CA GLY A 553 8.56 -9.35 -43.32
C GLY A 553 7.91 -8.08 -43.87
N ASN A 554 6.64 -8.17 -44.25
CA ASN A 554 5.83 -7.04 -44.73
C ASN A 554 5.93 -5.80 -43.82
N ALA A 555 5.98 -6.02 -42.51
CA ALA A 555 6.09 -4.94 -41.54
C ALA A 555 7.34 -4.07 -41.73
N CYS A 556 8.42 -4.66 -42.27
CA CYS A 556 9.69 -4.00 -42.52
C CYS A 556 10.11 -3.98 -44.01
N ASP A 557 9.17 -4.24 -44.92
CA ASP A 557 9.31 -4.05 -46.38
C ASP A 557 8.51 -2.81 -46.84
N ASP A 558 8.92 -2.19 -47.96
CA ASP A 558 8.31 -0.95 -48.50
C ASP A 558 7.43 -1.22 -49.76
N ASP A 559 7.40 -2.46 -50.27
CA ASP A 559 6.69 -2.91 -51.48
C ASP A 559 6.23 -4.37 -51.29
N ASP A 560 5.16 -4.54 -50.51
CA ASP A 560 4.78 -5.81 -49.90
C ASP A 560 4.45 -6.93 -50.90
N ASP A 561 3.89 -6.60 -52.07
CA ASP A 561 3.49 -7.58 -53.10
C ASP A 561 4.35 -7.52 -54.38
N ASN A 562 5.31 -6.60 -54.41
CA ASN A 562 6.30 -6.42 -55.45
C ASN A 562 5.70 -6.23 -56.86
N ASP A 563 4.52 -5.62 -56.96
CA ASP A 563 3.85 -5.30 -58.23
C ASP A 563 4.48 -4.08 -58.95
N GLY A 564 5.31 -3.32 -58.22
CA GLY A 564 6.07 -2.18 -58.70
C GLY A 564 5.50 -0.82 -58.30
N PHE A 565 4.47 -0.77 -57.45
CA PHE A 565 4.03 0.40 -56.71
C PHE A 565 4.33 0.23 -55.22
N PHE A 566 5.06 1.17 -54.63
CA PHE A 566 5.29 1.16 -53.18
C PHE A 566 3.96 1.29 -52.44
N ASP A 567 3.86 0.72 -51.24
CA ASP A 567 2.61 0.68 -50.45
C ASP A 567 1.96 2.05 -50.22
N TYR A 568 2.75 3.14 -50.23
CA TYR A 568 2.22 4.50 -50.08
C TYR A 568 1.62 5.10 -51.37
N GLU A 569 1.90 4.50 -52.53
CA GLU A 569 1.33 4.84 -53.84
C GLU A 569 0.33 3.78 -54.34
N ASP A 570 0.18 2.67 -53.60
CA ASP A 570 -0.74 1.57 -53.90
C ASP A 570 -1.97 1.62 -52.98
N GLU A 571 -3.16 1.65 -53.57
CA GLU A 571 -4.42 1.62 -52.81
C GLU A 571 -4.76 0.18 -52.33
N LEU A 572 -4.05 -0.83 -52.83
CA LEU A 572 -4.16 -2.25 -52.51
C LEU A 572 -2.77 -2.93 -52.35
N PRO A 573 -1.98 -2.60 -51.31
CA PRO A 573 -0.55 -3.00 -51.17
C PRO A 573 -0.23 -4.50 -51.10
N LEU A 574 -1.25 -5.36 -51.02
CA LEU A 574 -1.11 -6.82 -50.93
C LEU A 574 -1.71 -7.56 -52.14
N ASP A 575 -2.28 -6.85 -53.11
CA ASP A 575 -2.92 -7.42 -54.30
C ASP A 575 -2.25 -6.97 -55.60
N SER A 576 -1.24 -7.74 -56.00
CA SER A 576 -0.52 -7.56 -57.27
C SER A 576 -1.38 -7.56 -58.56
N SER A 577 -2.70 -7.75 -58.47
CA SER A 577 -3.63 -7.73 -59.59
C SER A 577 -4.32 -6.38 -59.83
N ASP A 578 -4.35 -5.49 -58.84
CA ASP A 578 -4.90 -4.14 -58.95
C ASP A 578 -4.32 -3.19 -57.91
N HIS A 579 -4.17 -1.91 -58.26
CA HIS A 579 -3.61 -0.87 -57.38
C HIS A 579 -4.57 0.31 -57.16
N LYS A 580 -5.86 0.12 -57.48
CA LYS A 580 -6.87 1.19 -57.52
C LYS A 580 -8.17 0.77 -56.86
N ASP A 581 -8.65 1.65 -56.02
CA ASP A 581 -9.88 1.54 -55.24
C ASP A 581 -10.51 2.94 -55.14
N LEU A 582 -11.37 3.26 -56.11
CA LEU A 582 -11.86 4.63 -56.31
C LEU A 582 -12.68 5.17 -55.13
N ASP A 583 -13.35 4.31 -54.38
CA ASP A 583 -14.18 4.70 -53.23
C ASP A 583 -13.65 4.23 -51.87
N GLY A 584 -12.55 3.47 -51.86
CA GLY A 584 -11.74 3.18 -50.68
C GLY A 584 -12.33 2.08 -49.80
N ASP A 585 -13.00 1.10 -50.39
CA ASP A 585 -13.69 0.02 -49.66
C ASP A 585 -12.88 -1.29 -49.54
N GLY A 586 -11.72 -1.36 -50.17
CA GLY A 586 -10.83 -2.52 -50.19
C GLY A 586 -11.12 -3.53 -51.30
N VAL A 587 -12.06 -3.25 -52.20
CA VAL A 587 -12.36 -4.05 -53.39
C VAL A 587 -11.92 -3.30 -54.63
N GLY A 588 -10.95 -3.85 -55.37
CA GLY A 588 -10.42 -3.17 -56.56
C GLY A 588 -11.49 -2.88 -57.62
N ASP A 589 -11.39 -1.70 -58.25
CA ASP A 589 -12.31 -1.16 -59.27
C ASP A 589 -12.72 -2.17 -60.37
N LYS A 590 -11.87 -3.17 -60.65
CA LYS A 590 -12.12 -4.19 -61.68
C LYS A 590 -13.25 -5.17 -61.32
N ILE A 591 -13.53 -5.41 -60.05
CA ILE A 591 -14.48 -6.44 -59.59
C ILE A 591 -15.63 -5.88 -58.75
N ASP A 592 -15.59 -4.59 -58.42
CA ASP A 592 -16.57 -3.89 -57.62
C ASP A 592 -17.95 -3.73 -58.31
N ASN A 593 -19.03 -4.09 -57.63
CA ASN A 593 -20.42 -3.96 -58.06
C ASN A 593 -21.06 -2.59 -57.75
N CYS A 594 -20.40 -1.72 -56.97
CA CYS A 594 -20.66 -0.29 -56.89
C CYS A 594 -19.36 0.56 -56.93
N PRO A 595 -18.67 0.68 -58.10
CA PRO A 595 -17.34 1.29 -58.28
C PRO A 595 -17.11 2.77 -57.89
N SER A 596 -18.07 3.40 -57.22
CA SER A 596 -17.98 4.79 -56.79
C SER A 596 -18.72 5.07 -55.48
N ILE A 597 -19.26 4.01 -54.86
CA ILE A 597 -19.97 4.05 -53.59
C ILE A 597 -19.49 2.85 -52.78
N SER A 598 -18.61 3.16 -51.82
CA SER A 598 -17.98 2.19 -50.93
C SER A 598 -18.99 1.16 -50.40
N ASN A 599 -18.78 -0.10 -50.75
CA ASN A 599 -19.61 -1.23 -50.39
C ASN A 599 -18.82 -2.54 -50.33
N SER A 600 -17.82 -2.61 -49.44
CA SER A 600 -16.84 -3.70 -49.35
C SER A 600 -17.43 -5.12 -49.21
N ALA A 601 -18.67 -5.22 -48.71
CA ALA A 601 -19.41 -6.47 -48.58
C ALA A 601 -20.01 -6.98 -49.90
N GLN A 602 -20.02 -6.15 -50.94
CA GLN A 602 -20.50 -6.44 -52.30
C GLN A 602 -21.90 -7.08 -52.29
N LEU A 603 -22.77 -6.62 -51.37
CA LEU A 603 -24.12 -7.13 -51.22
C LEU A 603 -24.96 -6.77 -52.44
N ASN A 604 -25.80 -7.70 -52.84
CA ASN A 604 -26.75 -7.59 -53.92
C ASN A 604 -27.94 -8.49 -53.56
N ASN A 605 -29.00 -7.89 -53.03
CA ASN A 605 -30.09 -8.62 -52.37
C ASN A 605 -31.16 -9.12 -53.36
N ASP A 606 -31.24 -8.57 -54.57
CA ASP A 606 -32.16 -9.00 -55.63
C ASP A 606 -31.47 -9.67 -56.86
N ASP A 607 -30.14 -9.78 -56.82
CA ASP A 607 -29.23 -10.32 -57.84
C ASP A 607 -29.22 -9.57 -59.20
N ASP A 608 -29.51 -8.26 -59.25
CA ASP A 608 -29.68 -7.52 -60.53
C ASP A 608 -28.40 -6.96 -61.22
N SER A 609 -27.22 -7.20 -60.63
CA SER A 609 -25.87 -6.68 -60.99
C SER A 609 -25.51 -5.29 -60.45
N LEU A 610 -26.41 -4.56 -59.81
CA LEU A 610 -26.08 -3.41 -58.95
C LEU A 610 -25.96 -3.89 -57.51
N GLY A 611 -25.03 -3.33 -56.73
CA GLY A 611 -24.99 -3.61 -55.30
C GLY A 611 -26.01 -2.76 -54.55
N ASP A 612 -26.47 -3.22 -53.39
CA ASP A 612 -27.48 -2.54 -52.55
C ASP A 612 -27.10 -1.06 -52.25
N ALA A 613 -25.81 -0.74 -52.22
CA ALA A 613 -25.33 0.62 -51.97
C ALA A 613 -25.61 1.60 -53.14
N CYS A 614 -25.84 1.08 -54.34
CA CYS A 614 -26.04 1.85 -55.56
C CYS A 614 -27.32 1.46 -56.34
N ASP A 615 -28.19 0.66 -55.71
CA ASP A 615 -29.55 0.35 -56.16
C ASP A 615 -30.59 1.21 -55.39
N ASP A 616 -31.78 1.39 -55.96
CA ASP A 616 -32.88 2.19 -55.38
C ASP A 616 -34.09 1.30 -54.94
N ASP A 617 -34.05 -0.03 -55.16
CA ASP A 617 -35.11 -1.02 -54.87
C ASP A 617 -34.47 -2.38 -54.47
N ASP A 618 -33.82 -2.41 -53.30
CA ASP A 618 -32.84 -3.43 -52.88
C ASP A 618 -33.41 -4.87 -52.77
N ASP A 619 -34.73 -5.06 -52.68
CA ASP A 619 -35.37 -6.39 -52.63
C ASP A 619 -36.23 -6.74 -53.86
N GLY A 620 -36.29 -5.82 -54.82
CA GLY A 620 -36.98 -6.00 -56.10
C GLY A 620 -38.48 -6.22 -56.00
N ASP A 621 -39.13 -5.79 -54.91
CA ASP A 621 -40.58 -5.94 -54.71
C ASP A 621 -41.41 -4.86 -55.45
N GLY A 622 -40.72 -3.82 -55.93
CA GLY A 622 -41.25 -2.74 -56.75
C GLY A 622 -41.63 -1.49 -55.96
N VAL A 623 -41.09 -1.31 -54.75
CA VAL A 623 -41.23 -0.12 -53.92
C VAL A 623 -39.83 0.42 -53.57
N ASP A 624 -39.47 1.58 -54.14
CA ASP A 624 -38.15 2.17 -53.87
C ASP A 624 -37.86 2.32 -52.36
N ASP A 625 -36.62 2.06 -51.92
CA ASP A 625 -36.21 1.98 -50.51
C ASP A 625 -36.57 3.23 -49.69
N VAL A 626 -36.58 4.40 -50.34
CA VAL A 626 -36.97 5.67 -49.71
C VAL A 626 -38.45 5.75 -49.33
N ARG A 627 -39.26 4.82 -49.83
CA ARG A 627 -40.70 4.68 -49.57
C ARG A 627 -41.03 3.33 -48.95
N ASP A 628 -40.07 2.42 -48.89
CA ASP A 628 -40.17 1.15 -48.20
C ASP A 628 -39.63 1.25 -46.78
N VAL A 629 -40.39 0.78 -45.79
CA VAL A 629 -39.91 0.76 -44.40
C VAL A 629 -39.00 -0.45 -44.16
N PHE A 630 -39.07 -1.47 -45.02
CA PHE A 630 -38.27 -2.69 -44.98
C PHE A 630 -37.62 -2.97 -46.37
N PRO A 631 -36.64 -2.15 -46.79
CA PRO A 631 -36.03 -2.21 -48.14
C PRO A 631 -35.38 -3.54 -48.57
N PHE A 632 -35.24 -4.50 -47.65
CA PHE A 632 -34.55 -5.77 -47.90
C PHE A 632 -35.49 -6.99 -47.76
N ASP A 633 -36.79 -6.79 -47.54
CA ASP A 633 -37.78 -7.85 -47.37
C ASP A 633 -38.97 -7.64 -48.30
N ALA A 634 -38.90 -8.28 -49.47
CA ALA A 634 -39.91 -8.19 -50.52
C ALA A 634 -41.34 -8.66 -50.13
N SER A 635 -41.54 -9.11 -48.89
CA SER A 635 -42.83 -9.48 -48.34
C SER A 635 -43.46 -8.41 -47.43
N GLU A 636 -42.78 -7.30 -47.19
CA GLU A 636 -43.17 -6.30 -46.20
C GLU A 636 -42.81 -4.88 -46.64
N GLN A 637 -43.73 -3.93 -46.47
CA GLN A 637 -43.59 -2.59 -47.03
C GLN A 637 -44.02 -1.47 -46.06
N ARG A 638 -44.59 -1.83 -44.90
CA ARG A 638 -45.20 -0.86 -43.97
C ARG A 638 -45.00 -1.24 -42.52
N ASP A 639 -44.82 -0.21 -41.70
CA ASP A 639 -44.87 -0.24 -40.24
C ASP A 639 -45.85 0.85 -39.80
N SER A 640 -47.09 0.46 -39.54
CA SER A 640 -48.21 1.38 -39.35
C SER A 640 -48.22 2.07 -37.97
N ASP A 641 -47.51 1.54 -36.97
CA ASP A 641 -47.38 2.15 -35.65
C ASP A 641 -45.96 2.63 -35.29
N GLY A 642 -44.98 2.32 -36.13
CA GLY A 642 -43.61 2.81 -36.05
C GLY A 642 -42.75 2.07 -35.01
N ASP A 643 -43.11 0.83 -34.67
CA ASP A 643 -42.41 0.03 -33.65
C ASP A 643 -41.23 -0.81 -34.20
N GLY A 644 -41.03 -0.78 -35.52
CA GLY A 644 -39.95 -1.46 -36.23
C GLY A 644 -40.24 -2.90 -36.63
N ILE A 645 -41.47 -3.39 -36.44
CA ILE A 645 -41.95 -4.68 -36.95
C ILE A 645 -42.95 -4.42 -38.07
N GLY A 646 -42.75 -5.03 -39.24
CA GLY A 646 -43.65 -4.78 -40.37
C GLY A 646 -45.04 -5.37 -40.19
N ASP A 647 -46.04 -4.69 -40.77
CA ASP A 647 -47.48 -4.94 -40.60
C ASP A 647 -47.90 -6.41 -40.81
N ASN A 648 -47.23 -7.14 -41.70
CA ASN A 648 -47.55 -8.53 -42.05
C ASN A 648 -46.96 -9.53 -41.05
N SER A 649 -45.90 -9.13 -40.36
CA SER A 649 -45.25 -9.89 -39.28
C SER A 649 -45.72 -9.45 -37.89
N ASP A 650 -46.32 -8.27 -37.79
CA ASP A 650 -46.87 -7.75 -36.55
C ASP A 650 -48.29 -8.27 -36.27
N ALA A 651 -48.47 -8.79 -35.05
CA ALA A 651 -49.76 -9.25 -34.56
C ALA A 651 -50.70 -8.09 -34.17
N PHE A 652 -50.18 -6.87 -33.97
CA PHE A 652 -50.96 -5.67 -33.62
C PHE A 652 -50.48 -4.40 -34.35
N PRO A 653 -50.72 -4.28 -35.67
CA PRO A 653 -50.13 -3.26 -36.57
C PRO A 653 -50.48 -1.79 -36.30
N ASP A 654 -51.02 -1.43 -35.14
CA ASP A 654 -51.51 -0.09 -34.81
C ASP A 654 -51.15 0.34 -33.35
N ASP A 655 -50.35 -0.43 -32.59
CA ASP A 655 -50.05 -0.20 -31.16
C ASP A 655 -48.55 -0.31 -30.84
N ALA A 656 -47.82 0.82 -30.91
CA ALA A 656 -46.39 0.89 -30.62
C ALA A 656 -46.03 0.32 -29.23
N VAL A 657 -45.32 -0.83 -29.21
CA VAL A 657 -44.96 -1.54 -27.98
C VAL A 657 -43.58 -1.11 -27.48
N VAL A 658 -43.54 -0.48 -26.30
CA VAL A 658 -42.27 -0.17 -25.61
C VAL A 658 -41.72 -1.45 -24.96
N GLN A 659 -40.48 -1.82 -25.24
CA GLN A 659 -39.86 -3.04 -24.73
C GLN A 659 -38.64 -2.75 -23.85
N GLY A 660 -38.40 -3.60 -22.85
CA GLY A 660 -37.19 -3.58 -22.02
C GLY A 660 -36.81 -4.99 -21.58
N TYR A 661 -35.53 -5.23 -21.34
CA TYR A 661 -35.00 -6.54 -20.95
C TYR A 661 -34.48 -6.53 -19.53
N GLN A 662 -34.75 -7.61 -18.81
CA GLN A 662 -34.20 -7.87 -17.49
C GLN A 662 -33.40 -9.16 -17.51
N TYR A 663 -32.13 -9.05 -17.11
CA TYR A 663 -31.21 -10.17 -16.96
C TYR A 663 -31.36 -10.79 -15.57
N LEU A 664 -31.96 -11.98 -15.49
CA LEU A 664 -32.11 -12.72 -14.24
C LEU A 664 -30.80 -13.49 -13.98
N GLN A 665 -30.16 -13.20 -12.85
CA GLN A 665 -28.82 -13.71 -12.52
C GLN A 665 -28.86 -15.04 -11.76
N THR A 666 -29.89 -15.23 -10.95
CA THR A 666 -30.10 -16.46 -10.20
C THR A 666 -31.24 -17.27 -10.79
N GLY A 667 -31.08 -18.59 -10.83
CA GLY A 667 -32.21 -19.50 -11.02
C GLY A 667 -33.20 -19.40 -9.85
N SER A 668 -34.44 -19.88 -10.02
CA SER A 668 -35.44 -19.81 -8.96
C SER A 668 -35.21 -20.80 -7.81
N ILE A 669 -34.29 -21.76 -7.99
CA ILE A 669 -33.80 -22.68 -6.94
C ILE A 669 -32.59 -22.15 -6.16
N SER A 670 -32.11 -20.96 -6.50
CA SER A 670 -30.95 -20.34 -5.85
C SER A 670 -31.25 -19.97 -4.40
N GLN A 671 -30.24 -20.07 -3.53
CA GLN A 671 -30.34 -19.55 -2.16
C GLN A 671 -30.27 -18.01 -2.13
N ASN A 672 -29.64 -17.39 -3.14
CA ASN A 672 -29.74 -15.96 -3.39
C ASN A 672 -31.07 -15.67 -4.11
N VAL A 673 -31.84 -14.73 -3.58
CA VAL A 673 -33.17 -14.37 -4.08
C VAL A 673 -33.08 -13.10 -4.93
N THR A 674 -33.45 -13.19 -6.21
CA THR A 674 -33.62 -12.00 -7.06
C THR A 674 -35.07 -11.51 -6.99
N SER A 675 -35.23 -10.20 -6.80
CA SER A 675 -36.51 -9.48 -6.92
C SER A 675 -36.45 -8.48 -8.07
N LEU A 676 -37.49 -8.44 -8.90
CA LEU A 676 -37.65 -7.55 -10.04
C LEU A 676 -38.66 -6.45 -9.72
N ASN A 677 -38.27 -5.21 -9.95
CA ASN A 677 -39.10 -4.01 -9.87
C ASN A 677 -39.40 -3.51 -11.28
N ILE A 678 -40.69 -3.45 -11.63
CA ILE A 678 -41.20 -2.77 -12.83
C ILE A 678 -41.84 -1.47 -12.38
N LEU A 679 -41.26 -0.34 -12.74
CA LEU A 679 -41.71 0.99 -12.33
C LEU A 679 -42.33 1.71 -13.53
N ASN A 680 -43.61 2.08 -13.41
CA ASN A 680 -44.30 2.83 -14.45
C ASN A 680 -43.92 4.32 -14.37
N THR A 681 -43.05 4.76 -15.27
CA THR A 681 -42.58 6.15 -15.33
C THR A 681 -43.46 7.05 -16.19
N SER A 682 -44.41 6.48 -16.94
CA SER A 682 -45.37 7.21 -17.74
C SER A 682 -46.46 7.91 -16.91
N ASP A 683 -47.20 8.80 -17.56
CA ASP A 683 -48.36 9.51 -16.99
C ASP A 683 -49.67 8.69 -17.04
N LYS A 684 -49.64 7.46 -17.57
CA LYS A 684 -50.82 6.60 -17.76
C LYS A 684 -50.69 5.30 -16.98
N THR A 685 -51.81 4.73 -16.56
CA THR A 685 -51.81 3.35 -16.01
C THR A 685 -51.42 2.38 -17.12
N GLN A 686 -50.48 1.49 -16.85
CA GLN A 686 -49.96 0.52 -17.81
C GLN A 686 -50.23 -0.91 -17.37
N THR A 687 -50.40 -1.81 -18.34
CA THR A 687 -50.42 -3.25 -18.11
C THR A 687 -49.20 -3.84 -18.79
N PHE A 688 -48.31 -4.43 -18.00
CA PHE A 688 -47.10 -5.04 -18.52
C PHE A 688 -47.37 -6.47 -18.99
N ARG A 689 -46.76 -6.83 -20.12
CA ARG A 689 -46.67 -8.20 -20.60
C ARG A 689 -45.22 -8.62 -20.55
N ALA A 690 -44.95 -9.90 -20.32
CA ALA A 690 -43.58 -10.38 -20.39
C ALA A 690 -43.49 -11.78 -20.98
N VAL A 691 -42.28 -12.11 -21.44
CA VAL A 691 -41.88 -13.43 -21.93
C VAL A 691 -40.60 -13.83 -21.22
N LEU A 692 -40.58 -15.05 -20.69
CA LEU A 692 -39.43 -15.63 -20.00
C LEU A 692 -38.70 -16.60 -20.95
N PHE A 693 -37.41 -16.37 -21.14
CA PHE A 693 -36.51 -17.20 -21.93
C PHE A 693 -35.50 -17.91 -21.02
N ASP A 694 -35.26 -19.19 -21.31
CA ASP A 694 -34.23 -19.99 -20.65
C ASP A 694 -32.82 -19.61 -21.15
N SER A 695 -31.79 -20.32 -20.67
CA SER A 695 -30.41 -20.06 -21.10
C SER A 695 -30.17 -20.31 -22.60
N GLN A 696 -31.00 -21.14 -23.24
CA GLN A 696 -30.88 -21.54 -24.64
C GLN A 696 -31.72 -20.65 -25.56
N GLY A 697 -32.42 -19.66 -25.02
CA GLY A 697 -33.31 -18.78 -25.77
C GLY A 697 -34.67 -19.40 -26.07
N ASN A 698 -34.98 -20.58 -25.53
CA ASN A 698 -36.32 -21.13 -25.65
C ASN A 698 -37.27 -20.41 -24.70
N ARG A 699 -38.51 -20.25 -25.14
CA ARG A 699 -39.57 -19.74 -24.27
C ARG A 699 -39.82 -20.75 -23.17
N ALA A 700 -39.45 -20.39 -21.94
CA ALA A 700 -39.74 -21.19 -20.76
C ALA A 700 -41.24 -21.16 -20.45
N GLY A 701 -41.93 -20.04 -20.75
CA GLY A 701 -43.38 -19.86 -20.63
C GLY A 701 -43.97 -18.96 -21.74
N GLY A 702 -45.31 -18.91 -21.82
CA GLY A 702 -46.04 -18.10 -22.81
C GLY A 702 -46.08 -16.60 -22.50
N PHE A 703 -46.64 -15.80 -23.41
CA PHE A 703 -46.94 -14.38 -23.15
C PHE A 703 -47.91 -14.25 -21.98
N SER A 704 -47.43 -13.72 -20.85
CA SER A 704 -48.22 -13.57 -19.64
C SER A 704 -48.37 -12.09 -19.26
N VAL A 705 -49.56 -11.73 -18.81
CA VAL A 705 -49.81 -10.43 -18.18
C VAL A 705 -49.14 -10.44 -16.80
N VAL A 706 -48.29 -9.44 -16.57
CA VAL A 706 -47.50 -9.33 -15.34
C VAL A 706 -48.34 -8.67 -14.26
N GLY A 707 -49.21 -9.46 -13.63
CA GLY A 707 -50.05 -9.02 -12.52
C GLY A 707 -51.12 -8.00 -12.88
N GLU A 708 -51.48 -7.15 -11.92
CA GLU A 708 -52.49 -6.09 -12.10
C GLU A 708 -51.88 -4.84 -12.76
N ALA A 709 -52.74 -4.01 -13.36
CA ALA A 709 -52.32 -2.76 -14.00
C ALA A 709 -51.61 -1.82 -13.01
N VAL A 710 -50.45 -1.30 -13.42
CA VAL A 710 -49.58 -0.46 -12.60
C VAL A 710 -49.93 1.01 -12.87
N PRO A 711 -50.38 1.78 -11.85
CA PRO A 711 -50.72 3.19 -12.02
C PRO A 711 -49.49 4.06 -12.36
N PRO A 712 -49.69 5.29 -12.85
CA PRO A 712 -48.59 6.25 -13.06
C PRO A 712 -47.75 6.39 -11.80
N ARG A 713 -46.42 6.35 -11.92
CA ARG A 713 -45.47 6.40 -10.79
C ARG A 713 -45.57 5.23 -9.80
N GLY A 714 -46.42 4.24 -10.06
CA GLY A 714 -46.49 3.01 -9.29
C GLY A 714 -45.45 1.99 -9.73
N ARG A 715 -45.26 0.95 -8.93
CA ARG A 715 -44.38 -0.18 -9.25
C ARG A 715 -44.99 -1.53 -8.92
N LYS A 716 -44.49 -2.54 -9.61
CA LYS A 716 -44.72 -3.95 -9.33
C LYS A 716 -43.41 -4.61 -8.92
N ILE A 717 -43.41 -5.32 -7.80
CA ILE A 717 -42.29 -6.13 -7.33
C ILE A 717 -42.64 -7.60 -7.54
N LEU A 718 -41.72 -8.36 -8.12
CA LEU A 718 -41.87 -9.78 -8.45
C LEU A 718 -40.68 -10.56 -7.92
N THR A 719 -40.92 -11.66 -7.22
CA THR A 719 -39.88 -12.62 -6.83
C THR A 719 -39.72 -13.70 -7.90
N SER A 720 -38.64 -14.49 -7.84
CA SER A 720 -38.49 -15.67 -8.70
C SER A 720 -39.70 -16.64 -8.58
N GLU A 721 -40.28 -16.80 -7.38
CA GLU A 721 -41.48 -17.62 -7.16
C GLU A 721 -42.73 -17.02 -7.84
N ASP A 722 -42.84 -15.68 -7.90
CA ASP A 722 -43.92 -15.02 -8.64
C ASP A 722 -43.77 -15.27 -10.14
N LEU A 723 -42.54 -15.26 -10.68
CA LEU A 723 -42.27 -15.57 -12.08
C LEU A 723 -42.64 -17.03 -12.40
N GLU A 724 -42.30 -17.99 -11.55
CA GLU A 724 -42.72 -19.40 -11.71
C GLU A 724 -44.25 -19.50 -11.88
N LYS A 725 -45.01 -18.78 -11.05
CA LYS A 725 -46.48 -18.79 -11.08
C LYS A 725 -47.07 -18.05 -12.28
N ILE A 726 -46.48 -16.91 -12.67
CA ILE A 726 -46.95 -16.10 -13.80
C ILE A 726 -46.75 -16.85 -15.13
N PHE A 727 -45.66 -17.60 -15.26
CA PHE A 727 -45.30 -18.30 -16.49
C PHE A 727 -45.68 -19.78 -16.50
N ASP A 728 -46.18 -20.32 -15.39
CA ASP A 728 -46.50 -21.75 -15.19
C ASP A 728 -45.30 -22.66 -15.50
N VAL A 729 -44.14 -22.29 -14.96
CA VAL A 729 -42.87 -23.00 -15.17
C VAL A 729 -42.41 -23.70 -13.90
N PRO A 730 -41.79 -24.89 -14.00
CA PRO A 730 -41.15 -25.51 -12.85
C PRO A 730 -39.96 -24.65 -12.38
N PRO A 731 -39.48 -24.86 -11.15
CA PRO A 731 -38.27 -24.19 -10.69
C PRO A 731 -37.11 -24.41 -11.67
N TRP A 732 -36.48 -23.33 -12.10
CA TRP A 732 -35.44 -23.36 -13.13
C TRP A 732 -34.05 -23.16 -12.52
N SER A 733 -33.05 -23.72 -13.19
CA SER A 733 -31.63 -23.60 -12.85
C SER A 733 -30.92 -22.79 -13.92
N GLY A 734 -29.99 -21.93 -13.51
CA GLY A 734 -29.19 -21.11 -14.42
C GLY A 734 -29.81 -19.75 -14.77
N PRO A 735 -29.13 -18.99 -15.67
CA PRO A 735 -29.54 -17.66 -16.08
C PRO A 735 -30.85 -17.69 -16.88
N ALA A 736 -31.67 -16.65 -16.73
CA ALA A 736 -32.88 -16.43 -17.53
C ALA A 736 -32.96 -14.98 -18.03
N LEU A 737 -33.65 -14.78 -19.14
CA LEU A 737 -33.90 -13.46 -19.73
C LEU A 737 -35.41 -13.17 -19.69
N LEU A 738 -35.80 -12.02 -19.15
CA LEU A 738 -37.19 -11.58 -19.15
C LEU A 738 -37.34 -10.36 -20.06
N GLN A 739 -38.10 -10.52 -21.13
CA GLN A 739 -38.50 -9.41 -22.00
C GLN A 739 -39.83 -8.87 -21.49
N VAL A 740 -39.91 -7.57 -21.20
CA VAL A 740 -41.10 -6.88 -20.69
C VAL A 740 -41.56 -5.86 -21.72
N SER A 741 -42.88 -5.79 -21.93
CA SER A 741 -43.54 -4.90 -22.87
C SER A 741 -44.58 -4.04 -22.16
N GLY A 742 -44.62 -2.75 -22.46
CA GLY A 742 -45.55 -1.75 -21.90
C GLY A 742 -46.13 -0.83 -22.97
N GLN A 743 -47.17 -0.07 -22.60
CA GLN A 743 -47.85 0.91 -23.49
C GLN A 743 -47.29 2.33 -23.35
N GLY A 744 -46.15 2.49 -22.69
CA GLY A 744 -45.51 3.77 -22.40
C GLY A 744 -44.25 3.57 -21.55
N SER A 745 -43.54 4.65 -21.22
CA SER A 745 -42.23 4.54 -20.55
C SER A 745 -42.29 3.80 -19.21
N PHE A 746 -41.34 2.90 -19.00
CA PHE A 746 -41.17 2.18 -17.74
C PHE A 746 -39.71 1.81 -17.50
N ASP A 747 -39.43 1.49 -16.24
CA ASP A 747 -38.11 1.18 -15.75
C ASP A 747 -38.07 -0.23 -15.16
N LEU A 748 -37.01 -0.99 -15.46
CA LEU A 748 -36.72 -2.29 -14.87
C LEU A 748 -35.54 -2.20 -13.92
N MET A 749 -35.64 -2.85 -12.76
CA MET A 749 -34.57 -2.91 -11.76
C MET A 749 -34.61 -4.23 -11.01
N SER A 750 -33.45 -4.89 -10.86
CA SER A 750 -33.30 -6.05 -9.99
C SER A 750 -32.67 -5.69 -8.64
N LYS A 751 -33.13 -6.35 -7.57
CA LYS A 751 -32.53 -6.36 -6.24
C LYS A 751 -32.29 -7.80 -5.81
N LEU A 752 -31.04 -8.14 -5.53
CA LEU A 752 -30.60 -9.44 -5.02
C LEU A 752 -30.45 -9.39 -3.49
N GLU A 753 -30.92 -10.43 -2.81
CA GLU A 753 -30.72 -10.69 -1.37
C GLU A 753 -30.06 -12.05 -1.19
N ASN A 754 -28.99 -12.13 -0.40
CA ASN A 754 -28.32 -13.40 -0.08
C ASN A 754 -28.85 -14.02 1.23
N PRO A 755 -28.55 -15.30 1.52
CA PRO A 755 -28.96 -15.97 2.76
C PRO A 755 -28.47 -15.30 4.06
N SER A 756 -27.37 -14.57 3.99
CA SER A 756 -26.79 -13.81 5.11
C SER A 756 -27.55 -12.51 5.39
N GLY A 757 -28.51 -12.12 4.55
CA GLY A 757 -29.30 -10.89 4.69
C GLY A 757 -28.63 -9.65 4.08
N LEU A 758 -27.57 -9.83 3.30
CA LEU A 758 -26.94 -8.78 2.52
C LEU A 758 -27.77 -8.53 1.25
N GLU A 759 -28.07 -7.26 1.01
CA GLU A 759 -28.84 -6.82 -0.15
C GLU A 759 -27.97 -6.00 -1.09
N SER A 760 -28.05 -6.31 -2.39
CA SER A 760 -27.52 -5.43 -3.44
C SER A 760 -28.37 -4.17 -3.57
N ASN A 761 -27.73 -3.01 -3.71
CA ASN A 761 -28.41 -1.72 -3.89
C ASN A 761 -28.07 -1.14 -5.27
N THR A 762 -29.01 -1.27 -6.21
CA THR A 762 -28.91 -0.72 -7.57
C THR A 762 -29.29 0.77 -7.59
N ASN A 763 -28.33 1.67 -7.80
CA ASN A 763 -28.53 3.13 -7.74
C ASN A 763 -27.78 3.90 -8.85
N CYS A 764 -28.36 4.05 -10.04
CA CYS A 764 -27.75 4.89 -11.08
C CYS A 764 -27.92 6.38 -10.76
N VAL A 765 -26.95 7.22 -11.15
CA VAL A 765 -27.08 8.68 -11.11
C VAL A 765 -28.16 9.10 -12.11
N ARG A 766 -29.11 9.95 -11.69
CA ARG A 766 -30.22 10.43 -12.54
C ARG A 766 -30.43 11.92 -12.38
N GLU A 767 -31.06 12.56 -13.38
CA GLU A 767 -31.30 14.00 -13.35
C GLU A 767 -32.61 14.38 -12.66
N ASP A 768 -33.55 13.44 -12.58
CA ASP A 768 -34.95 13.74 -12.30
C ASP A 768 -35.60 12.86 -11.22
N ARG A 769 -35.04 11.70 -10.89
CA ARG A 769 -35.66 10.80 -9.91
C ARG A 769 -34.71 9.85 -9.20
N VAL A 770 -35.15 9.39 -8.03
CA VAL A 770 -34.56 8.30 -7.27
C VAL A 770 -35.60 7.21 -7.07
N SER A 771 -35.27 6.00 -7.52
CA SER A 771 -36.24 4.90 -7.60
C SER A 771 -36.27 3.98 -6.38
N SER A 772 -35.37 4.08 -5.39
CA SER A 772 -35.29 3.05 -4.33
C SER A 772 -35.06 3.62 -2.92
N LEU A 773 -36.06 4.33 -2.38
CA LEU A 773 -36.01 4.92 -1.04
C LEU A 773 -36.70 4.05 0.02
N GLU A 774 -35.91 3.46 0.88
CA GLU A 774 -36.31 2.62 2.00
C GLU A 774 -37.13 3.40 3.04
N GLY A 775 -38.28 2.84 3.41
CA GLY A 775 -39.22 3.40 4.38
C GLY A 775 -38.78 3.25 5.84
N PHE A 776 -39.60 3.74 6.76
CA PHE A 776 -39.34 3.68 8.21
C PHE A 776 -39.54 2.28 8.83
N ASP A 777 -40.13 1.36 8.08
CA ASP A 777 -40.30 -0.07 8.39
C ASP A 777 -39.12 -0.93 7.91
N SER A 778 -38.17 -0.34 7.18
CA SER A 778 -36.96 -1.00 6.74
C SER A 778 -35.84 -0.91 7.77
N ARG A 779 -34.99 -1.94 7.84
CA ARG A 779 -33.70 -1.90 8.57
C ARG A 779 -32.69 -1.00 7.87
N ASN A 780 -32.89 -0.73 6.59
CA ASN A 780 -32.00 0.10 5.78
C ASN A 780 -32.39 1.58 5.92
N ILE A 781 -31.40 2.47 5.90
CA ILE A 781 -31.59 3.93 5.95
C ILE A 781 -31.18 4.53 4.61
N SER A 782 -32.12 5.15 3.89
CA SER A 782 -31.83 5.85 2.64
C SER A 782 -31.32 7.27 2.83
N TYR A 783 -30.39 7.67 1.96
CA TYR A 783 -29.87 9.02 1.78
C TYR A 783 -29.88 9.38 0.30
N VAL A 784 -30.32 10.59 -0.01
CA VAL A 784 -30.25 11.15 -1.37
C VAL A 784 -29.16 12.20 -1.43
N ARG A 785 -28.14 11.99 -2.26
CA ARG A 785 -27.19 13.05 -2.66
C ARG A 785 -27.83 13.85 -3.77
N VAL A 786 -27.82 15.16 -3.64
CA VAL A 786 -28.24 16.09 -4.70
C VAL A 786 -27.02 16.90 -5.09
N ILE A 787 -26.67 16.90 -6.37
CA ILE A 787 -25.42 17.43 -6.91
C ILE A 787 -25.76 18.40 -8.04
N ASN A 788 -25.21 19.61 -7.98
CA ASN A 788 -25.23 20.54 -9.09
C ASN A 788 -23.94 20.37 -9.89
N ILE A 789 -24.02 19.89 -11.13
CA ILE A 789 -22.86 19.78 -12.04
C ILE A 789 -22.71 21.00 -12.96
N GLY A 790 -23.62 21.96 -12.84
CA GLY A 790 -23.66 23.14 -13.67
C GLY A 790 -22.79 24.28 -13.16
N ASN A 791 -22.53 25.21 -14.08
CA ASN A 791 -21.81 26.46 -13.79
C ASN A 791 -22.70 27.56 -13.20
N GLN A 792 -23.97 27.27 -12.90
CA GLN A 792 -24.95 28.22 -12.39
C GLN A 792 -25.68 27.66 -11.18
N ASP A 793 -26.26 28.55 -10.37
CA ASP A 793 -27.15 28.18 -9.28
C ASP A 793 -28.38 27.40 -9.79
N THR A 794 -28.73 26.29 -9.12
CA THR A 794 -29.92 25.49 -9.51
C THR A 794 -31.25 26.21 -9.28
N GLY A 795 -31.27 27.24 -8.43
CA GLY A 795 -32.51 27.77 -7.87
C GLY A 795 -33.20 26.74 -6.96
N GLN A 796 -34.53 26.85 -6.83
CA GLN A 796 -35.31 25.97 -5.95
C GLN A 796 -35.46 24.57 -6.56
N ILE A 797 -35.01 23.55 -5.82
CA ILE A 797 -35.25 22.15 -6.16
C ILE A 797 -36.47 21.67 -5.39
N ARG A 798 -37.50 21.27 -6.12
CA ARG A 798 -38.76 20.74 -5.58
C ARG A 798 -38.88 19.27 -5.91
N GLY A 799 -39.58 18.51 -5.08
CA GLY A 799 -39.84 17.11 -5.37
C GLY A 799 -41.10 16.56 -4.73
N THR A 800 -41.48 15.39 -5.25
CA THR A 800 -42.69 14.65 -4.87
C THR A 800 -42.30 13.20 -4.61
N LEU A 801 -42.70 12.66 -3.44
CA LEU A 801 -42.53 11.25 -3.11
C LEU A 801 -43.77 10.45 -3.52
N TYR A 802 -43.56 9.26 -4.05
CA TYR A 802 -44.60 8.32 -4.47
C TYR A 802 -44.43 6.97 -3.79
N ASP A 803 -45.54 6.38 -3.33
CA ASP A 803 -45.58 5.01 -2.83
C ASP A 803 -45.59 3.99 -3.97
N LYS A 804 -45.55 2.70 -3.64
CA LYS A 804 -45.59 1.61 -4.63
C LYS A 804 -46.82 1.61 -5.55
N ASN A 805 -47.90 2.29 -5.17
CA ASN A 805 -49.12 2.40 -5.97
C ASN A 805 -49.19 3.76 -6.70
N GLY A 806 -48.11 4.54 -6.74
CA GLY A 806 -48.09 5.85 -7.38
C GLY A 806 -48.86 6.94 -6.61
N ASN A 807 -49.26 6.68 -5.36
CA ASN A 807 -49.88 7.72 -4.54
C ASN A 807 -48.81 8.64 -3.97
N VAL A 808 -49.12 9.93 -3.91
CA VAL A 808 -48.22 10.91 -3.30
C VAL A 808 -48.12 10.69 -1.79
N ILE A 809 -46.90 10.64 -1.30
CA ILE A 809 -46.55 10.64 0.12
C ILE A 809 -46.30 12.09 0.53
N GLY A 810 -47.12 12.62 1.44
CA GLY A 810 -46.99 14.00 1.91
C GLY A 810 -47.46 15.04 0.90
N GLU A 811 -46.73 16.15 0.78
CA GLU A 811 -47.06 17.27 -0.12
C GLU A 811 -46.36 17.16 -1.49
N ARG A 812 -47.08 17.50 -2.56
CA ARG A 812 -46.52 17.61 -3.92
C ARG A 812 -45.61 18.83 -4.04
N GLU A 813 -44.58 18.73 -4.88
CA GLU A 813 -43.68 19.84 -5.21
C GLU A 813 -43.07 20.52 -3.97
N SER A 814 -42.77 19.70 -2.96
CA SER A 814 -42.20 20.12 -1.69
C SER A 814 -40.83 20.74 -1.91
N LEU A 815 -40.56 21.89 -1.29
CA LEU A 815 -39.25 22.55 -1.39
C LEU A 815 -38.19 21.73 -0.65
N LEU A 816 -37.35 21.01 -1.40
CA LEU A 816 -36.30 20.17 -0.83
C LEU A 816 -35.08 21.02 -0.50
N ILE A 817 -34.59 21.76 -1.49
CA ILE A 817 -33.40 22.61 -1.42
C ILE A 817 -33.75 23.98 -2.00
N SER A 818 -33.39 25.05 -1.28
CA SER A 818 -33.71 26.42 -1.69
C SER A 818 -32.85 26.95 -2.82
N ASN A 819 -31.58 26.55 -2.82
CA ASN A 819 -30.58 26.85 -3.83
C ASN A 819 -29.38 25.91 -3.62
N LEU A 820 -28.72 25.51 -4.70
CA LEU A 820 -27.45 24.80 -4.67
C LEU A 820 -26.48 25.54 -5.59
N SER A 821 -25.37 26.02 -5.02
CA SER A 821 -24.33 26.76 -5.76
C SER A 821 -23.71 25.88 -6.86
N PRO A 822 -22.99 26.45 -7.85
CA PRO A 822 -22.29 25.68 -8.87
C PRO A 822 -21.38 24.62 -8.24
N HIS A 823 -21.39 23.39 -8.75
CA HIS A 823 -20.56 22.27 -8.27
C HIS A 823 -20.83 21.83 -6.82
N ALA A 824 -21.79 22.46 -6.12
CA ALA A 824 -22.11 22.14 -4.74
C ALA A 824 -23.03 20.91 -4.62
N GLN A 825 -23.00 20.30 -3.45
CA GLN A 825 -23.73 19.06 -3.20
C GLN A 825 -24.21 18.93 -1.76
N THR A 826 -25.27 18.14 -1.56
CA THR A 826 -25.83 17.95 -0.22
C THR A 826 -26.53 16.61 -0.05
N TRP A 827 -26.61 16.16 1.20
CA TRP A 827 -27.29 14.92 1.60
C TRP A 827 -28.64 15.18 2.26
N LEU A 828 -29.67 14.55 1.72
CA LEU A 828 -31.00 14.44 2.30
C LEU A 828 -31.18 13.03 2.86
N SER A 829 -31.09 12.88 4.18
CA SER A 829 -31.45 11.62 4.84
C SER A 829 -32.96 11.36 4.76
N ARG A 830 -33.37 10.09 4.91
CA ARG A 830 -34.78 9.68 5.03
C ARG A 830 -35.59 10.58 5.97
N ASP A 831 -35.04 10.91 7.14
CA ASP A 831 -35.68 11.79 8.13
C ASP A 831 -35.83 13.24 7.64
N LYS A 832 -34.78 13.79 7.02
CA LYS A 832 -34.84 15.14 6.43
C LYS A 832 -35.87 15.18 5.31
N LEU A 833 -35.88 14.16 4.44
CA LEU A 833 -36.82 14.08 3.33
C LEU A 833 -38.26 13.99 3.83
N ALA A 834 -38.54 13.12 4.82
CA ALA A 834 -39.85 13.02 5.46
C ALA A 834 -40.32 14.34 6.09
N ALA A 835 -39.40 15.10 6.69
CA ALA A 835 -39.69 16.42 7.24
C ALA A 835 -40.00 17.45 6.14
N LYS A 836 -39.30 17.39 4.99
CA LYS A 836 -39.52 18.29 3.84
C LYS A 836 -40.85 18.02 3.14
N VAL A 837 -41.20 16.74 2.94
CA VAL A 837 -42.47 16.35 2.32
C VAL A 837 -43.64 16.38 3.29
N GLY A 838 -43.39 16.51 4.60
CA GLY A 838 -44.41 16.58 5.64
C GLY A 838 -45.03 15.24 6.03
N SER A 839 -44.47 14.11 5.60
CA SER A 839 -44.96 12.77 5.96
C SER A 839 -43.83 11.74 6.03
N ARG A 840 -43.95 10.82 6.99
CA ARG A 840 -43.20 9.55 6.96
C ARG A 840 -43.88 8.57 6.00
N TRP A 841 -43.13 7.59 5.52
CA TRP A 841 -43.64 6.50 4.71
C TRP A 841 -43.10 5.14 5.17
N ASN A 842 -43.82 4.10 4.77
CA ASN A 842 -43.43 2.71 4.94
C ASN A 842 -43.33 2.08 3.56
N SER A 843 -42.59 0.99 3.46
CA SER A 843 -42.17 0.36 2.20
C SER A 843 -41.29 1.28 1.35
N GLU A 844 -40.83 0.75 0.23
CA GLU A 844 -40.00 1.48 -0.72
C GLU A 844 -40.79 2.59 -1.43
N ALA A 845 -40.16 3.76 -1.60
CA ALA A 845 -40.73 4.93 -2.27
C ALA A 845 -39.84 5.41 -3.42
N MET A 846 -40.43 6.17 -4.33
CA MET A 846 -39.72 6.88 -5.39
C MET A 846 -39.81 8.39 -5.14
N LEU A 847 -38.70 9.10 -5.31
CA LEU A 847 -38.64 10.56 -5.34
C LEU A 847 -38.51 11.04 -6.78
N GLU A 848 -39.39 11.93 -7.22
CA GLU A 848 -39.27 12.69 -8.47
C GLU A 848 -38.96 14.15 -8.10
N VAL A 849 -38.04 14.81 -8.82
CA VAL A 849 -37.67 16.21 -8.60
C VAL A 849 -37.83 17.04 -9.87
N SER A 850 -38.03 18.34 -9.72
CA SER A 850 -37.99 19.31 -10.82
C SER A 850 -36.59 19.33 -11.43
N SER A 851 -36.37 18.60 -12.53
CA SER A 851 -35.06 18.40 -13.12
C SER A 851 -34.57 19.60 -13.93
N THR A 852 -33.26 19.79 -13.89
CA THR A 852 -32.47 20.58 -14.85
C THR A 852 -31.38 19.66 -15.39
N SER A 853 -30.90 19.89 -16.61
CA SER A 853 -29.78 19.13 -17.20
C SER A 853 -28.55 19.05 -16.26
N ASP A 854 -28.40 20.08 -15.44
CA ASP A 854 -27.26 20.28 -14.56
C ASP A 854 -27.45 19.64 -13.17
N LEU A 855 -28.58 18.97 -12.92
CA LEU A 855 -28.85 18.30 -11.65
C LEU A 855 -28.54 16.81 -11.76
N LYS A 856 -27.91 16.26 -10.73
CA LYS A 856 -27.65 14.83 -10.59
C LYS A 856 -28.06 14.37 -9.19
N LEU A 857 -28.75 13.24 -9.12
CA LEU A 857 -29.29 12.61 -7.93
C LEU A 857 -28.67 11.23 -7.75
N LEU A 858 -28.29 10.94 -6.52
CA LEU A 858 -27.72 9.65 -6.14
C LEU A 858 -28.43 9.14 -4.89
N ASN A 859 -28.63 7.84 -4.80
CA ASN A 859 -29.21 7.20 -3.63
C ASN A 859 -28.22 6.27 -2.94
N LEU A 860 -28.28 6.25 -1.60
CA LEU A 860 -27.48 5.41 -0.74
C LEU A 860 -28.37 4.77 0.33
N ASN A 861 -28.39 3.44 0.41
CA ASN A 861 -29.08 2.71 1.46
C ASN A 861 -28.04 2.11 2.43
N TYR A 862 -28.13 2.48 3.72
CA TYR A 862 -27.20 2.08 4.79
C TYR A 862 -27.80 0.99 5.68
N ILE A 863 -27.07 -0.10 5.95
CA ILE A 863 -27.50 -1.20 6.84
C ILE A 863 -26.93 -0.94 8.25
N ILE A 864 -27.78 -1.01 9.28
CA ILE A 864 -27.45 -0.47 10.63
C ILE A 864 -26.45 -1.34 11.43
N ASP A 865 -26.27 -2.63 11.08
CA ASP A 865 -25.48 -3.61 11.86
C ASP A 865 -24.31 -4.27 11.08
N GLU A 866 -24.10 -3.94 9.81
CA GLU A 866 -23.02 -4.48 8.97
C GLU A 866 -22.48 -3.40 8.02
N SER A 867 -21.24 -3.58 7.56
CA SER A 867 -20.52 -2.72 6.62
C SER A 867 -21.39 -2.32 5.43
N THR A 868 -21.41 -1.04 5.13
CA THR A 868 -22.24 -0.49 4.05
C THR A 868 -21.48 -0.48 2.73
N PHE A 869 -22.16 -0.82 1.62
CA PHE A 869 -21.55 -0.87 0.28
C PHE A 869 -22.20 0.10 -0.72
N PHE A 870 -21.37 0.89 -1.39
CA PHE A 870 -21.67 1.86 -2.46
C PHE A 870 -20.55 1.76 -3.53
N ASN A 871 -20.56 2.23 -4.79
CA ASN A 871 -21.43 3.04 -5.65
C ASN A 871 -21.04 2.73 -7.13
N PHE A 872 -21.76 3.34 -8.07
CA PHE A 872 -21.67 3.25 -9.52
C PHE A 872 -20.76 4.28 -10.18
N SER A 873 -20.27 3.92 -11.36
CA SER A 873 -19.93 4.84 -12.44
C SER A 873 -21.10 4.96 -13.41
N CYS A 874 -21.54 6.20 -13.64
CA CYS A 874 -22.38 6.54 -14.79
C CYS A 874 -21.46 7.13 -15.86
N PHE A 875 -21.58 6.60 -17.06
CA PHE A 875 -20.94 7.10 -18.25
C PHE A 875 -21.43 8.52 -18.53
N GLU A 876 -20.50 9.46 -18.60
CA GLU A 876 -20.72 10.79 -19.13
C GLU A 876 -19.69 10.94 -20.26
N ASN A 877 -20.20 11.16 -21.48
CA ASN A 877 -19.55 11.38 -22.79
C ASN A 877 -18.17 10.74 -23.10
N ASN A 878 -17.91 10.43 -24.37
CA ASN A 878 -16.66 9.81 -24.86
C ASN A 878 -15.39 10.71 -24.72
N SER A 879 -15.33 11.70 -23.84
CA SER A 879 -14.15 12.57 -23.66
C SER A 879 -14.13 13.35 -22.33
N SER A 880 -15.12 13.17 -21.46
CA SER A 880 -15.28 13.96 -20.24
C SER A 880 -16.22 13.26 -19.26
N GLY A 881 -15.70 12.89 -18.10
CA GLY A 881 -16.44 12.17 -17.06
C GLY A 881 -16.44 12.91 -15.72
N ARG A 882 -17.19 12.38 -14.76
CA ARG A 882 -17.24 12.88 -13.38
C ARG A 882 -17.02 11.76 -12.38
N ILE A 883 -16.16 12.01 -11.39
CA ILE A 883 -15.87 11.09 -10.28
C ILE A 883 -16.57 11.60 -9.02
N TYR A 884 -17.55 10.84 -8.53
CA TYR A 884 -18.34 11.19 -7.35
C TYR A 884 -17.76 10.55 -6.08
N LEU A 885 -16.80 11.21 -5.44
CA LEU A 885 -16.11 10.70 -4.24
C LEU A 885 -17.07 10.71 -3.04
N GLN A 886 -17.27 9.55 -2.43
CA GLN A 886 -18.24 9.34 -1.33
C GLN A 886 -17.60 9.42 0.05
N THR A 887 -16.34 9.03 0.15
CA THR A 887 -15.57 9.01 1.38
C THR A 887 -14.70 10.26 1.48
N ALA A 888 -14.45 10.70 2.71
CA ALA A 888 -13.29 11.55 2.99
C ALA A 888 -12.02 10.76 2.69
N SER A 889 -10.94 11.43 2.32
CA SER A 889 -9.67 10.72 2.08
C SER A 889 -9.08 10.08 3.34
N THR A 890 -9.57 10.43 4.53
CA THR A 890 -9.26 9.80 5.81
C THR A 890 -10.14 8.59 6.17
N SER A 891 -11.07 8.19 5.30
CA SER A 891 -11.98 7.08 5.58
C SER A 891 -11.24 5.74 5.60
N GLN A 892 -11.63 4.86 6.53
CA GLN A 892 -11.15 3.47 6.52
C GLN A 892 -11.74 2.64 5.35
N ASN A 893 -12.75 3.16 4.64
CA ASN A 893 -13.19 2.59 3.37
C ASN A 893 -12.32 3.16 2.25
N ILE A 894 -11.59 2.28 1.56
CA ILE A 894 -10.69 2.65 0.47
C ILE A 894 -11.54 2.81 -0.79
N SER A 895 -11.54 4.01 -1.37
CA SER A 895 -12.15 4.29 -2.67
C SER A 895 -11.05 4.34 -3.73
N ALA A 896 -11.16 3.49 -4.75
CA ALA A 896 -10.28 3.48 -5.91
C ALA A 896 -11.10 3.82 -7.17
N THR A 897 -10.52 4.57 -8.10
CA THR A 897 -11.14 4.90 -9.40
C THR A 897 -10.28 4.33 -10.51
N HIS A 898 -10.85 3.39 -11.25
CA HIS A 898 -10.30 2.86 -12.48
C HIS A 898 -10.60 3.82 -13.62
N LEU A 899 -9.56 4.24 -14.33
CA LEU A 899 -9.56 5.06 -15.52
C LEU A 899 -9.23 4.12 -16.69
N ILE A 900 -10.12 3.93 -17.65
CA ILE A 900 -9.91 2.98 -18.76
C ILE A 900 -9.87 3.77 -20.06
N ASN A 901 -8.82 3.61 -20.85
CA ASN A 901 -8.74 4.17 -22.17
C ASN A 901 -9.51 3.27 -23.15
N THR A 902 -10.55 3.81 -23.78
CA THR A 902 -11.36 3.07 -24.77
C THR A 902 -11.09 3.50 -26.20
N SER A 903 -10.18 4.46 -26.39
CA SER A 903 -9.70 4.89 -27.70
C SER A 903 -8.55 4.02 -28.20
N ASP A 904 -8.11 4.29 -29.42
CA ASP A 904 -6.92 3.70 -30.03
C ASP A 904 -5.70 4.63 -29.93
N ASN A 905 -5.81 5.74 -29.17
CA ASN A 905 -4.74 6.72 -28.94
C ASN A 905 -4.35 6.78 -27.44
N PRO A 906 -3.11 7.19 -27.08
CA PRO A 906 -2.77 7.48 -25.69
C PRO A 906 -3.65 8.59 -25.10
N LEU A 907 -4.07 8.40 -23.85
CA LEU A 907 -5.05 9.23 -23.17
C LEU A 907 -4.41 10.03 -22.04
N GLU A 908 -4.41 11.35 -22.16
CA GLU A 908 -4.13 12.24 -21.04
C GLU A 908 -5.43 12.68 -20.36
N LEU A 909 -5.45 12.66 -19.03
CA LEU A 909 -6.60 13.06 -18.23
C LEU A 909 -6.29 14.29 -17.39
N ARG A 910 -7.18 15.29 -17.47
CA ARG A 910 -7.10 16.50 -16.67
C ARG A 910 -8.33 16.67 -15.80
N GLY A 911 -8.11 17.04 -14.55
CA GLY A 911 -9.14 17.11 -13.54
C GLY A 911 -9.31 18.49 -12.92
N THR A 912 -10.51 18.78 -12.42
CA THR A 912 -10.76 19.86 -11.45
C THR A 912 -11.53 19.30 -10.26
N LEU A 913 -10.99 19.48 -9.05
CA LEU A 913 -11.54 18.97 -7.80
C LEU A 913 -12.41 20.02 -7.10
N TYR A 914 -13.60 19.61 -6.66
CA TYR A 914 -14.59 20.43 -5.95
C TYR A 914 -14.98 19.79 -4.61
N ALA A 915 -15.02 20.62 -3.56
CA ALA A 915 -15.49 20.27 -2.23
C ALA A 915 -17.01 20.08 -2.18
N GLY A 916 -17.52 19.59 -1.04
CA GLY A 916 -18.96 19.43 -0.79
C GLY A 916 -19.79 20.71 -0.95
N ASP A 917 -19.22 21.88 -0.70
CA ASP A 917 -19.90 23.17 -0.85
C ASP A 917 -19.74 23.80 -2.25
N GLY A 918 -19.07 23.10 -3.18
CA GLY A 918 -18.80 23.55 -4.54
C GLY A 918 -17.55 24.43 -4.66
N THR A 919 -16.79 24.64 -3.57
CA THR A 919 -15.50 25.33 -3.66
C THR A 919 -14.49 24.46 -4.38
N GLN A 920 -13.78 25.05 -5.34
CA GLN A 920 -12.67 24.37 -5.99
C GLN A 920 -11.52 24.17 -5.00
N ILE A 921 -11.00 22.95 -4.90
CA ILE A 921 -9.84 22.60 -4.07
C ILE A 921 -8.67 22.34 -5.00
N GLY A 922 -7.52 22.98 -4.73
CA GLY A 922 -6.34 22.87 -5.59
C GLY A 922 -6.45 23.66 -6.90
N SER A 923 -5.53 23.40 -7.81
CA SER A 923 -5.49 24.07 -9.12
C SER A 923 -6.46 23.41 -10.11
N PRO A 924 -7.13 24.17 -10.98
CA PRO A 924 -8.04 23.60 -11.97
C PRO A 924 -7.26 23.00 -13.16
N ASN A 925 -7.89 22.07 -13.87
CA ASN A 925 -7.36 21.44 -15.09
C ASN A 925 -5.97 20.80 -14.88
N GLN A 926 -5.76 20.22 -13.69
CA GLN A 926 -4.52 19.55 -13.32
C GLN A 926 -4.41 18.19 -13.99
N LEU A 927 -3.18 17.79 -14.30
CA LEU A 927 -2.93 16.44 -14.81
C LEU A 927 -3.25 15.44 -13.68
N LEU A 928 -4.10 14.45 -13.96
CA LEU A 928 -4.50 13.47 -12.95
C LEU A 928 -3.47 12.36 -12.76
N LEU A 929 -2.68 12.09 -13.79
CA LEU A 929 -1.65 11.07 -13.85
C LEU A 929 -0.38 11.70 -14.39
N THR A 930 0.79 11.25 -13.94
CA THR A 930 2.08 11.71 -14.48
C THR A 930 2.26 11.31 -15.95
N ASP A 931 1.78 10.12 -16.31
CA ASP A 931 1.89 9.53 -17.64
C ASP A 931 0.51 9.36 -18.30
N SER A 932 0.49 9.28 -19.63
CA SER A 932 -0.74 9.01 -20.39
C SER A 932 -1.12 7.54 -20.30
N ILE A 933 -2.42 7.24 -20.22
CA ILE A 933 -2.92 5.85 -20.25
C ILE A 933 -2.80 5.33 -21.70
N PRO A 934 -2.10 4.22 -21.96
CA PRO A 934 -1.96 3.67 -23.31
C PRO A 934 -3.31 3.28 -23.93
N PRO A 935 -3.41 3.19 -25.27
CA PRO A 935 -4.61 2.71 -25.97
C PRO A 935 -5.11 1.41 -25.34
N ARG A 936 -6.42 1.30 -25.07
CA ARG A 936 -7.02 0.09 -24.44
C ARG A 936 -6.55 -0.24 -23.02
N GLY A 937 -5.57 0.49 -22.48
CA GLY A 937 -5.04 0.31 -21.13
C GLY A 937 -5.90 0.96 -20.05
N ARG A 938 -5.42 0.90 -18.81
CA ARG A 938 -6.11 1.44 -17.64
C ARG A 938 -5.15 1.83 -16.53
N GLU A 939 -5.62 2.76 -15.71
CA GLU A 939 -4.96 3.16 -14.47
C GLU A 939 -5.92 3.14 -13.29
N VAL A 940 -5.40 2.97 -12.08
CA VAL A 940 -6.21 2.97 -10.85
C VAL A 940 -5.69 4.01 -9.88
N ILE A 941 -6.50 5.02 -9.61
CA ILE A 941 -6.16 6.10 -8.67
C ILE A 941 -6.93 5.94 -7.36
N THR A 942 -6.23 6.09 -6.24
CA THR A 942 -6.78 6.12 -4.89
C THR A 942 -7.07 7.55 -4.43
N SER A 943 -7.69 7.71 -3.26
CA SER A 943 -7.84 9.02 -2.63
C SER A 943 -6.50 9.73 -2.40
N SER A 944 -5.43 8.99 -2.10
CA SER A 944 -4.09 9.54 -1.89
C SER A 944 -3.48 10.06 -3.21
N ASP A 945 -3.67 9.35 -4.31
CA ASP A 945 -3.18 9.78 -5.63
C ASP A 945 -3.88 11.08 -6.08
N ILE A 946 -5.16 11.23 -5.73
CA ILE A 946 -5.92 12.47 -5.95
C ILE A 946 -5.34 13.61 -5.09
N GLU A 947 -4.98 13.38 -3.82
CA GLU A 947 -4.34 14.40 -2.98
C GLU A 947 -3.04 14.91 -3.61
N ILE A 948 -2.22 13.99 -4.12
CA ILE A 948 -0.94 14.28 -4.78
C ILE A 948 -1.19 15.07 -6.08
N ALA A 949 -2.06 14.58 -6.96
CA ALA A 949 -2.34 15.20 -8.27
C ALA A 949 -2.83 16.66 -8.16
N PHE A 950 -3.62 16.96 -7.12
CA PHE A 950 -4.12 18.32 -6.88
C PHE A 950 -3.26 19.15 -5.92
N GLY A 951 -2.26 18.54 -5.27
CA GLY A 951 -1.40 19.17 -4.27
C GLY A 951 -2.16 19.64 -3.03
N VAL A 952 -3.09 18.82 -2.54
CA VAL A 952 -4.03 19.16 -1.46
C VAL A 952 -3.84 18.23 -0.26
N SER A 953 -4.05 18.73 0.95
CA SER A 953 -4.15 17.88 2.13
C SER A 953 -5.47 17.10 2.12
N ALA A 954 -5.57 16.08 2.98
CA ALA A 954 -6.78 15.32 3.17
C ALA A 954 -8.05 16.17 3.26
N TRP A 955 -9.06 15.85 2.42
CA TRP A 955 -10.31 16.59 2.34
C TRP A 955 -11.38 15.96 3.22
N GLU A 956 -12.25 16.80 3.79
CA GLU A 956 -13.38 16.34 4.60
C GLU A 956 -14.67 16.31 3.79
N GLY A 957 -15.40 15.19 3.88
CA GLY A 957 -16.72 15.04 3.29
C GLY A 957 -16.73 14.66 1.81
N PRO A 958 -17.91 14.73 1.15
CA PRO A 958 -18.05 14.35 -0.26
C PRO A 958 -17.34 15.34 -1.17
N ALA A 959 -16.68 14.83 -2.21
CA ALA A 959 -16.01 15.62 -3.24
C ALA A 959 -16.48 15.19 -4.64
N LEU A 960 -16.22 16.05 -5.63
CA LEU A 960 -16.51 15.83 -7.04
C LEU A 960 -15.26 16.17 -7.85
N ILE A 961 -14.86 15.28 -8.77
CA ILE A 961 -13.84 15.60 -9.78
C ILE A 961 -14.53 15.65 -11.14
N GLU A 962 -14.34 16.74 -11.86
CA GLU A 962 -14.63 16.79 -13.29
C GLU A 962 -13.37 16.43 -14.06
N VAL A 963 -13.45 15.45 -14.96
CA VAL A 963 -12.34 14.90 -15.71
C VAL A 963 -12.56 15.12 -17.19
N VAL A 964 -11.55 15.62 -17.89
CA VAL A 964 -11.54 15.80 -19.34
C VAL A 964 -10.36 15.01 -19.91
N GLY A 965 -10.64 14.20 -20.92
CA GLY A 965 -9.65 13.40 -21.64
C GLY A 965 -9.31 14.00 -23.00
N THR A 966 -8.13 13.67 -23.50
CA THR A 966 -7.75 13.96 -24.90
C THR A 966 -8.50 13.10 -25.91
N ASP A 967 -9.02 11.94 -25.49
CA ASP A 967 -9.78 10.98 -26.30
C ASP A 967 -10.79 10.20 -25.41
N SER A 968 -11.39 9.14 -25.94
CA SER A 968 -12.42 8.36 -25.26
C SER A 968 -11.91 7.49 -24.13
N PHE A 969 -12.57 7.63 -22.98
CA PHE A 969 -12.25 6.93 -21.77
C PHE A 969 -13.48 6.60 -20.96
N GLU A 970 -13.28 5.73 -19.98
CA GLU A 970 -14.29 5.32 -19.04
C GLU A 970 -13.79 5.36 -17.61
N LEU A 971 -14.74 5.51 -16.69
CA LEU A 971 -14.48 5.60 -15.26
C LEU A 971 -15.22 4.48 -14.56
N MET A 972 -14.58 3.84 -13.58
CA MET A 972 -15.25 2.95 -12.64
C MET A 972 -14.73 3.14 -11.23
N THR A 973 -15.61 3.33 -10.26
CA THR A 973 -15.22 3.44 -8.86
C THR A 973 -15.44 2.11 -8.14
N LYS A 974 -14.40 1.66 -7.44
CA LYS A 974 -14.35 0.46 -6.62
C LYS A 974 -14.18 0.88 -5.16
N LEU A 975 -14.94 0.29 -4.24
CA LEU A 975 -14.86 0.60 -2.82
C LEU A 975 -14.58 -0.67 -2.03
N THR A 976 -13.53 -0.64 -1.22
CA THR A 976 -13.13 -1.75 -0.35
C THR A 976 -13.31 -1.33 1.10
N SER A 977 -14.08 -2.13 1.83
CA SER A 977 -14.32 -1.92 3.27
C SER A 977 -13.15 -2.40 4.12
N PRO A 978 -13.04 -1.98 5.39
CA PRO A 978 -11.97 -2.40 6.31
C PRO A 978 -11.88 -3.91 6.54
N ILE A 979 -12.96 -4.66 6.26
CA ILE A 979 -13.04 -6.12 6.41
C ILE A 979 -12.81 -6.86 5.08
N GLY A 980 -12.25 -6.20 4.07
CA GLY A 980 -11.90 -6.79 2.77
C GLY A 980 -13.06 -6.94 1.78
N LEU A 981 -14.30 -6.66 2.20
CA LEU A 981 -15.45 -6.69 1.29
C LEU A 981 -15.35 -5.57 0.26
N THR A 982 -15.47 -5.94 -1.02
CA THR A 982 -15.18 -5.09 -2.15
C THR A 982 -16.42 -4.94 -3.05
N SER A 983 -16.78 -3.71 -3.42
CA SER A 983 -17.84 -3.48 -4.41
C SER A 983 -17.33 -3.73 -5.83
N ASN A 984 -18.09 -4.48 -6.62
CA ASN A 984 -17.83 -4.66 -8.05
C ASN A 984 -19.04 -4.13 -8.82
N THR A 985 -18.82 -3.11 -9.65
CA THR A 985 -19.85 -2.48 -10.46
C THR A 985 -19.58 -2.77 -11.92
N ASN A 986 -20.44 -3.56 -12.56
CA ASN A 986 -20.41 -3.77 -14.01
C ASN A 986 -21.79 -3.47 -14.62
N CYS A 987 -21.80 -2.59 -15.62
CA CYS A 987 -22.97 -2.36 -16.48
C CYS A 987 -22.94 -3.33 -17.68
N ALA A 988 -24.11 -3.74 -18.16
CA ALA A 988 -24.25 -4.53 -19.37
C ALA A 988 -23.92 -3.66 -20.57
N ARG A 989 -23.03 -4.15 -21.43
CA ARG A 989 -22.45 -3.39 -22.55
C ARG A 989 -22.52 -4.18 -23.82
N GLU A 990 -22.52 -3.51 -24.97
CA GLU A 990 -22.67 -4.19 -26.25
C GLU A 990 -21.38 -4.86 -26.72
N ASN A 991 -20.24 -4.26 -26.37
CA ASN A 991 -18.96 -4.60 -26.98
C ASN A 991 -17.80 -4.80 -25.99
N GLN A 992 -17.97 -4.54 -24.68
CA GLN A 992 -16.84 -4.61 -23.75
C GLN A 992 -17.24 -5.17 -22.38
N ALA A 993 -16.30 -5.85 -21.73
CA ALA A 993 -16.39 -6.28 -20.34
C ALA A 993 -15.06 -6.03 -19.63
N HIS A 994 -15.08 -5.30 -18.51
CA HIS A 994 -13.87 -4.97 -17.74
C HIS A 994 -13.81 -5.75 -16.43
N ASN A 995 -12.66 -5.68 -15.75
CA ASN A 995 -12.40 -6.31 -14.45
C ASN A 995 -12.46 -7.83 -14.48
N ILE A 996 -12.02 -8.46 -15.57
CA ILE A 996 -11.94 -9.92 -15.66
C ILE A 996 -10.67 -10.36 -14.94
N SER A 997 -10.81 -10.87 -13.71
CA SER A 997 -9.67 -11.29 -12.88
C SER A 997 -8.86 -12.40 -13.54
N GLY A 998 -7.53 -12.25 -13.49
CA GLY A 998 -6.52 -13.20 -13.92
C GLY A 998 -6.26 -14.32 -12.91
N TYR A 999 -5.14 -15.02 -13.07
CA TYR A 999 -4.76 -16.19 -12.28
C TYR A 999 -4.06 -15.85 -10.96
N ASP A 1000 -3.50 -14.65 -10.84
CA ASP A 1000 -2.97 -14.03 -9.62
C ASP A 1000 -4.04 -13.70 -8.55
N LYS A 1001 -5.31 -13.98 -8.84
CA LYS A 1001 -6.44 -13.82 -7.91
C LYS A 1001 -7.09 -15.17 -7.65
N SER A 1002 -7.42 -15.42 -6.38
CA SER A 1002 -8.24 -16.56 -5.95
C SER A 1002 -9.70 -16.45 -6.43
N ASP A 1003 -10.11 -15.27 -6.87
CA ASP A 1003 -11.43 -14.97 -7.41
C ASP A 1003 -11.64 -15.58 -8.81
N VAL A 1004 -12.78 -16.24 -9.03
CA VAL A 1004 -13.14 -16.76 -10.36
C VAL A 1004 -14.02 -15.75 -11.10
N ALA A 1005 -13.55 -15.27 -12.26
CA ALA A 1005 -14.26 -14.36 -13.14
C ALA A 1005 -15.14 -15.10 -14.17
N TYR A 1006 -16.28 -14.52 -14.51
CA TYR A 1006 -17.23 -15.02 -15.51
C TYR A 1006 -17.79 -13.87 -16.35
N VAL A 1007 -17.74 -14.03 -17.68
CA VAL A 1007 -18.39 -13.13 -18.62
C VAL A 1007 -19.63 -13.81 -19.21
N ARG A 1008 -20.79 -13.20 -19.02
CA ARG A 1008 -22.06 -13.60 -19.64
C ARG A 1008 -22.23 -12.88 -20.97
N PHE A 1009 -22.57 -13.63 -22.00
CA PHE A 1009 -22.95 -13.13 -23.32
C PHE A 1009 -24.44 -13.38 -23.51
N ILE A 1010 -25.17 -12.36 -23.95
CA ILE A 1010 -26.64 -12.40 -24.05
C ILE A 1010 -27.02 -11.85 -25.42
N ASN A 1011 -27.81 -12.61 -26.17
CA ASN A 1011 -28.44 -12.15 -27.40
C ASN A 1011 -29.85 -11.65 -27.07
N ILE A 1012 -30.11 -10.34 -27.15
CA ILE A 1012 -31.47 -9.80 -26.94
C ILE A 1012 -32.31 -9.78 -28.22
N GLY A 1013 -31.73 -10.14 -29.37
CA GLY A 1013 -32.35 -10.07 -30.68
C GLY A 1013 -33.19 -11.30 -31.03
N GLU A 1014 -33.85 -11.22 -32.20
CA GLU A 1014 -34.66 -12.29 -32.78
C GLU A 1014 -33.87 -13.17 -33.78
N THR A 1015 -32.63 -12.80 -34.10
CA THR A 1015 -31.73 -13.53 -35.03
C THR A 1015 -30.51 -14.11 -34.30
N PRO A 1016 -29.96 -15.25 -34.75
CA PRO A 1016 -28.72 -15.80 -34.19
C PRO A 1016 -27.55 -14.85 -34.42
N ILE A 1017 -26.73 -14.62 -33.40
CA ILE A 1017 -25.46 -13.90 -33.53
C ILE A 1017 -24.36 -14.93 -33.76
N LYS A 1018 -23.66 -14.83 -34.89
CA LYS A 1018 -22.58 -15.76 -35.26
C LYS A 1018 -21.22 -15.10 -35.13
N ASN A 1019 -20.20 -15.92 -34.90
CA ASN A 1019 -18.80 -15.51 -34.87
C ASN A 1019 -18.55 -14.32 -33.95
N VAL A 1020 -19.01 -14.39 -32.69
CA VAL A 1020 -18.68 -13.37 -31.69
C VAL A 1020 -17.19 -13.45 -31.42
N ARG A 1021 -16.45 -12.50 -31.98
CA ARG A 1021 -15.00 -12.41 -31.88
C ARG A 1021 -14.60 -11.36 -30.86
N GLY A 1022 -13.55 -11.62 -30.11
CA GLY A 1022 -13.04 -10.63 -29.17
C GLY A 1022 -11.59 -10.87 -28.80
N SER A 1023 -10.99 -9.82 -28.26
CA SER A 1023 -9.63 -9.82 -27.73
C SER A 1023 -9.65 -9.40 -26.27
N LEU A 1024 -8.82 -10.04 -25.46
CA LEU A 1024 -8.53 -9.60 -24.10
C LEU A 1024 -7.39 -8.58 -24.13
N TYR A 1025 -7.47 -7.59 -23.26
CA TYR A 1025 -6.47 -6.55 -23.08
C TYR A 1025 -6.07 -6.48 -21.61
N ASP A 1026 -4.77 -6.38 -21.33
CA ASP A 1026 -4.24 -6.19 -19.97
C ASP A 1026 -4.43 -4.75 -19.47
N SER A 1027 -3.78 -4.39 -18.36
CA SER A 1027 -3.82 -3.02 -17.83
C SER A 1027 -3.04 -2.01 -18.66
N GLN A 1028 -2.08 -2.46 -19.46
CA GLN A 1028 -1.24 -1.63 -20.31
C GLN A 1028 -1.84 -1.50 -21.72
N GLY A 1029 -2.96 -2.19 -21.98
CA GLY A 1029 -3.65 -2.17 -23.26
C GLY A 1029 -3.03 -3.12 -24.29
N ASN A 1030 -2.15 -4.02 -23.85
CA ASN A 1030 -1.61 -5.07 -24.69
C ASN A 1030 -2.64 -6.18 -24.83
N ILE A 1031 -2.66 -6.82 -26.00
CA ILE A 1031 -3.54 -7.95 -26.25
C ILE A 1031 -3.01 -9.16 -25.46
N ILE A 1032 -3.91 -9.87 -24.78
CA ILE A 1032 -3.60 -11.12 -24.09
C ILE A 1032 -3.98 -12.27 -25.04
N GLY A 1033 -3.01 -13.13 -25.33
CA GLY A 1033 -3.14 -14.22 -26.28
C GLY A 1033 -3.56 -13.79 -27.68
N ASN A 1034 -4.24 -14.69 -28.38
CA ASN A 1034 -4.66 -14.45 -29.76
C ASN A 1034 -5.78 -13.39 -29.83
N PRO A 1035 -5.62 -12.35 -30.68
CA PRO A 1035 -6.67 -11.36 -30.91
C PRO A 1035 -7.83 -11.94 -31.72
N GLU A 1036 -9.00 -11.32 -31.57
CA GLU A 1036 -10.20 -11.58 -32.38
C GLU A 1036 -10.62 -13.05 -32.48
N VAL A 1037 -10.34 -13.84 -31.44
CA VAL A 1037 -10.71 -15.26 -31.39
C VAL A 1037 -12.22 -15.43 -31.35
N ILE A 1038 -12.71 -16.52 -31.93
CA ILE A 1038 -14.14 -16.86 -31.88
C ILE A 1038 -14.48 -17.32 -30.46
N ILE A 1039 -15.07 -16.43 -29.67
CA ILE A 1039 -15.52 -16.72 -28.30
C ILE A 1039 -16.81 -17.53 -28.32
N ILE A 1040 -17.70 -17.19 -29.27
CA ILE A 1040 -18.97 -17.89 -29.51
C ILE A 1040 -19.17 -18.04 -31.01
N GLU A 1041 -19.21 -19.30 -31.49
CA GLU A 1041 -19.51 -19.63 -32.89
C GLU A 1041 -20.92 -19.20 -33.28
N GLU A 1042 -21.91 -19.52 -32.43
CA GLU A 1042 -23.31 -19.14 -32.63
C GLU A 1042 -24.01 -18.97 -31.27
N LEU A 1043 -24.69 -17.84 -31.10
CA LEU A 1043 -25.55 -17.52 -29.98
C LEU A 1043 -26.98 -17.33 -30.50
N SER A 1044 -27.82 -18.35 -30.28
CA SER A 1044 -29.22 -18.36 -30.72
C SER A 1044 -30.00 -17.12 -30.25
N PRO A 1045 -31.12 -16.77 -30.91
CA PRO A 1045 -32.01 -15.69 -30.47
C PRO A 1045 -32.40 -15.85 -29.01
N LYS A 1046 -32.36 -14.77 -28.22
CA LYS A 1046 -32.70 -14.76 -26.79
C LYS A 1046 -31.82 -15.66 -25.90
N ALA A 1047 -30.80 -16.32 -26.47
CA ALA A 1047 -29.94 -17.24 -25.74
C ALA A 1047 -28.80 -16.50 -25.04
N GLN A 1048 -28.20 -17.21 -24.09
CA GLN A 1048 -27.17 -16.66 -23.22
C GLN A 1048 -26.24 -17.73 -22.70
N THR A 1049 -24.98 -17.36 -22.55
CA THR A 1049 -23.93 -18.29 -22.11
C THR A 1049 -22.91 -17.59 -21.24
N TRP A 1050 -22.27 -18.37 -20.37
CA TRP A 1050 -21.18 -17.91 -19.51
C TRP A 1050 -19.86 -18.45 -20.03
N LYS A 1051 -18.82 -17.62 -19.97
CA LYS A 1051 -17.42 -18.01 -20.15
C LYS A 1051 -16.69 -17.66 -18.86
N SER A 1052 -16.15 -18.66 -18.17
CA SER A 1052 -15.24 -18.43 -17.05
C SER A 1052 -13.91 -17.87 -17.55
N ARG A 1053 -13.11 -17.29 -16.65
CA ARG A 1053 -11.70 -16.94 -16.87
C ARG A 1053 -10.97 -18.07 -17.61
N ASP A 1054 -11.02 -19.28 -17.07
CA ASP A 1054 -10.32 -20.43 -17.64
C ASP A 1054 -10.81 -20.75 -19.06
N ARG A 1055 -12.12 -20.58 -19.33
CA ARG A 1055 -12.66 -20.84 -20.66
C ARG A 1055 -12.31 -19.74 -21.66
N LEU A 1056 -12.14 -18.50 -21.21
CA LEU A 1056 -11.64 -17.41 -22.04
C LEU A 1056 -10.16 -17.64 -22.35
N SER A 1057 -9.36 -18.02 -21.35
CA SER A 1057 -7.95 -18.39 -21.49
C SER A 1057 -7.76 -19.51 -22.52
N ASP A 1058 -8.54 -20.60 -22.44
CA ASP A 1058 -8.54 -21.67 -23.47
C ASP A 1058 -8.77 -21.15 -24.90
N LEU A 1059 -9.64 -20.14 -25.06
CA LEU A 1059 -10.08 -19.64 -26.36
C LEU A 1059 -9.09 -18.65 -26.96
N ILE A 1060 -8.49 -17.80 -26.13
CA ILE A 1060 -7.43 -16.88 -26.55
C ILE A 1060 -6.07 -17.60 -26.65
N GLY A 1061 -5.90 -18.74 -26.00
CA GLY A 1061 -4.67 -19.53 -26.02
C GLY A 1061 -3.58 -19.03 -25.07
N ASP A 1062 -3.95 -18.24 -24.05
CA ASP A 1062 -3.01 -17.60 -23.13
C ASP A 1062 -3.67 -17.37 -21.75
N THR A 1063 -2.88 -17.21 -20.71
CA THR A 1063 -3.33 -16.82 -19.36
C THR A 1063 -2.98 -15.36 -19.11
N TRP A 1064 -3.46 -14.80 -18.01
CA TRP A 1064 -3.07 -13.43 -17.62
C TRP A 1064 -3.12 -13.28 -16.12
N ASN A 1065 -2.31 -12.34 -15.64
CA ASN A 1065 -2.34 -11.83 -14.28
C ASN A 1065 -2.93 -10.42 -14.27
N GLY A 1066 -3.45 -10.00 -13.12
CA GLY A 1066 -4.13 -8.73 -12.97
C GLY A 1066 -5.56 -8.74 -13.52
N LEU A 1067 -6.05 -7.56 -13.92
CA LEU A 1067 -7.42 -7.39 -14.42
C LEU A 1067 -7.39 -7.17 -15.93
N ALA A 1068 -8.04 -8.05 -16.68
CA ALA A 1068 -8.22 -7.88 -18.11
C ALA A 1068 -9.53 -7.16 -18.48
N SER A 1069 -9.55 -6.63 -19.70
CA SER A 1069 -10.72 -6.11 -20.40
C SER A 1069 -10.96 -6.89 -21.68
N LEU A 1070 -12.15 -7.44 -21.86
CA LEU A 1070 -12.58 -8.07 -23.10
C LEU A 1070 -13.22 -7.01 -24.00
N LYS A 1071 -12.78 -6.92 -25.26
CA LYS A 1071 -13.43 -6.13 -26.32
C LYS A 1071 -13.89 -7.05 -27.44
N ILE A 1072 -15.15 -6.89 -27.86
CA ILE A 1072 -15.76 -7.60 -28.98
C ILE A 1072 -15.57 -6.79 -30.25
N VAL A 1073 -15.07 -7.47 -31.27
CA VAL A 1073 -14.85 -6.91 -32.61
C VAL A 1073 -16.16 -6.95 -33.36
N ASN A 1074 -16.53 -5.84 -34.02
CA ASN A 1074 -17.78 -5.69 -34.75
C ASN A 1074 -19.00 -6.17 -33.94
N ALA A 1075 -19.05 -5.73 -32.68
CA ALA A 1075 -20.07 -6.16 -31.74
C ALA A 1075 -21.48 -5.94 -32.30
N HIS A 1076 -22.26 -7.00 -32.37
CA HIS A 1076 -23.63 -6.93 -32.84
C HIS A 1076 -24.48 -6.08 -31.89
N LYS A 1077 -25.32 -5.18 -32.43
CA LYS A 1077 -26.18 -4.27 -31.63
C LYS A 1077 -27.06 -4.96 -30.58
N ASN A 1078 -27.40 -6.23 -30.82
CA ASN A 1078 -28.22 -7.05 -29.90
C ASN A 1078 -27.38 -7.90 -28.92
N LEU A 1079 -26.05 -7.77 -28.90
CA LEU A 1079 -25.20 -8.45 -27.94
C LEU A 1079 -25.15 -7.65 -26.63
N ARG A 1080 -25.14 -8.35 -25.49
CA ARG A 1080 -24.88 -7.75 -24.18
C ARG A 1080 -23.87 -8.60 -23.42
N LEU A 1081 -22.85 -7.96 -22.87
CA LEU A 1081 -21.78 -8.55 -22.07
C LEU A 1081 -21.93 -8.11 -20.61
N LEU A 1082 -21.69 -9.04 -19.70
CA LEU A 1082 -21.78 -8.79 -18.26
C LEU A 1082 -20.73 -9.59 -17.52
N ASN A 1083 -19.85 -8.92 -16.77
CA ASN A 1083 -18.80 -9.55 -15.99
C ASN A 1083 -19.20 -9.76 -14.52
N LEU A 1084 -18.78 -10.88 -13.93
CA LEU A 1084 -19.05 -11.33 -12.57
C LEU A 1084 -17.78 -11.95 -11.98
N ASN A 1085 -17.34 -11.46 -10.82
CA ASN A 1085 -16.23 -12.06 -10.07
C ASN A 1085 -16.75 -12.66 -8.76
N LEU A 1086 -16.35 -13.90 -8.44
CA LEU A 1086 -16.63 -14.56 -7.16
C LEU A 1086 -15.54 -14.23 -6.15
N VAL A 1087 -15.89 -13.80 -4.94
CA VAL A 1087 -14.93 -13.45 -3.88
C VAL A 1087 -15.12 -14.39 -2.69
N ASN A 1088 -14.08 -15.12 -2.25
CA ASN A 1088 -14.14 -16.03 -1.10
C ASN A 1088 -15.28 -17.08 -1.15
N ASN A 1089 -15.59 -17.63 -2.33
CA ASN A 1089 -16.72 -18.54 -2.54
C ASN A 1089 -18.13 -17.94 -2.32
N ASP A 1090 -18.20 -16.64 -2.03
CA ASP A 1090 -19.43 -15.85 -1.94
C ASP A 1090 -19.55 -14.93 -3.16
N SER A 1091 -20.74 -14.93 -3.77
CA SER A 1091 -21.04 -14.06 -4.89
C SER A 1091 -21.50 -12.69 -4.38
N PHE A 1092 -20.64 -11.68 -4.41
CA PHE A 1092 -21.05 -10.30 -4.15
C PHE A 1092 -21.39 -9.58 -5.46
N PHE A 1093 -22.63 -9.13 -5.57
CA PHE A 1093 -23.17 -8.53 -6.79
C PHE A 1093 -23.58 -7.09 -6.55
N ASN A 1094 -23.18 -6.19 -7.44
CA ASN A 1094 -23.88 -4.93 -7.64
C ASN A 1094 -24.00 -4.65 -9.15
N PHE A 1095 -25.20 -4.79 -9.70
CA PHE A 1095 -25.45 -4.45 -11.10
C PHE A 1095 -26.07 -3.07 -11.22
N SER A 1096 -25.53 -2.24 -12.11
CA SER A 1096 -26.26 -1.14 -12.72
C SER A 1096 -26.47 -1.51 -14.17
N CYS A 1097 -27.61 -2.11 -14.46
CA CYS A 1097 -28.09 -2.18 -15.83
C CYS A 1097 -29.53 -1.70 -15.74
N TYR A 1098 -29.70 -0.39 -15.81
CA TYR A 1098 -31.01 0.15 -16.08
C TYR A 1098 -31.24 0.06 -17.59
N GLU A 1099 -32.28 -0.66 -18.00
CA GLU A 1099 -32.84 -0.51 -19.33
C GLU A 1099 -34.11 0.33 -19.23
N SER A 1100 -34.12 1.46 -19.93
CA SER A 1100 -35.34 2.20 -20.21
C SER A 1100 -36.04 1.54 -21.39
N GLY A 1101 -37.28 1.11 -21.19
CA GLY A 1101 -38.18 1.03 -22.31
C GLY A 1101 -38.53 2.46 -22.72
N GLN A 1102 -38.00 2.92 -23.86
CA GLN A 1102 -38.43 4.16 -24.51
C GLN A 1102 -39.29 3.87 -25.73
#